data_AF-A0A1I6JGW6-F1
#
_entry.id   AF-A0A1I6JGW6-F1
#
_cell.length_a   1.000
_cell.length_b   1.000
_cell.length_c   1.000
_cell.angle_alpha   90.00
_cell.angle_beta   90.00
_cell.angle_gamma   90.00
#
_symmetry.space_group_name_H-M   'P 1'
#
loop_
_entity.id
_entity.type
_entity.pdbx_description
1 polymer ?
#
loop_
_entity_poly.entity_id
_entity_poly.type
_entity_poly.pdbx_seq_one_letter_code
_entity_poly.pdbx_strand_id
1 'polypeptide(L)'
;MDIISKFSKKAKSVFHNKSNKGSISILNKPINDPKYDAVDFDNYVKSIDCAIENGAEIIAIESDFGNGKSSVIELYKNSRNVCKLRVLKRLLNSYFKRIISINLWHVMNEEADTMPKAEFRKELHKSFLYQAVSAKGAFKAGYISRRLSPDYGIVSLKGSGFLHGTICWAGYILLLLGWLTGVFKEIFEKYVTIFVDKTVDEIQPCLIVAGLTLLFIALMTGDFVFSSKSSQGKRQVDEAVLIDIFREEFYRKCFFRHYIFVVEDLDRDNNKETIKSFIREIRRYYFLERSLIERLHHNRVTFIICIKPEVLLKESASEGYNEHDERDEEEGDEGGPEVDKKELNSFYTKAFDYIIKLPQISVDNREAILCSIMNDIKTDLKNIGLVNSDEAITMDSINGLQWIIYGQNVDIREMKNRLNQSLIMYKRIKRLELADEDDDIFQKCAVVVYLKTEFESDYYALSDGDMQNVLDDYLCKRENYLTHLKVSQQFINQIKTLVERKLIDLNYRCYFYNMPKESKKYTSDEMKVYSSIVYGEVQFDSADYERMILNVDEKVIIDAYDKRVKLGIGLPFFIVQHQKSLKVADELYKNDFEELICNQPYDMNNIISTKEFIRNVLEYNIEAEKRQEYLSFVEKSLLSSIADKNVLFEIRKYICDLFTSEIMNFSNMYFGDNPLISVDEINIINTPEITIGLINFDNDSISVDNASVTLLHNRICDSEIAYEETVLFYKQLIEKIGISEVQNMILEWLGKYKIFAEMLNVYYEEGLDEGTVEKSDFVGALELCNQIDESSLQLFSDIEWNKEISKELGNILLENNYILDYLIGETLRDDRNINYRDTRIKESILNNIEYLRENALTAYREIRKDVLNQNINDPDYDAIFDNEDGLSKEELMQIRDYRYAIELLKKQKNINECVEYLPEYFSNCRRNTTETYEIIQFIISLPTKEAYDLFYGLKMDKFSYSSMSNKRKNELNKNIIELFAVDKSFDEKIKFLNFTKSPVVELERDISDEFDESNEELYLNYVNGLKSINDVQLNNILKFQKSYVYSKEINDKLYENKYYESYVSSKVRGDGVFRIEEDKRDVLWKTYILVFHRSGRIPTQKIMRLNTEFVNELIKQGEYVNAGERIINYAYGDQTKELMEYVIGKYDDKILIDYFRQIKGFADKDAARFYVKKVINNPELLMDDSVYANCYDKLIDAGLKGWYTRKRNE
;
A
#
# COMPACT_ATOMS: atom_id res chain seq x y z
N MET A 1 85.27 27.54 37.04
CA MET A 1 83.87 27.40 37.50
C MET A 1 82.93 28.53 37.06
N ASP A 2 83.38 29.61 36.41
CA ASP A 2 82.49 30.68 35.88
C ASP A 2 81.95 30.46 34.45
N ILE A 3 82.31 29.33 33.81
CA ILE A 3 81.85 28.96 32.47
C ILE A 3 80.47 28.26 32.50
N ILE A 4 80.07 27.70 33.67
CA ILE A 4 78.78 27.02 33.83
C ILE A 4 77.65 28.01 34.16
N SER A 5 77.93 29.18 34.75
CA SER A 5 76.90 30.17 35.11
C SER A 5 76.42 31.04 33.94
N LYS A 6 77.22 31.21 32.88
CA LYS A 6 76.83 31.96 31.66
C LYS A 6 76.01 31.13 30.66
N PHE A 7 76.13 29.80 30.66
CA PHE A 7 75.26 28.93 29.85
C PHE A 7 73.83 28.82 30.41
N SER A 8 73.62 29.01 31.73
CA SER A 8 72.29 28.89 32.35
C SER A 8 71.39 30.13 32.21
N LYS A 9 71.95 31.32 31.89
CA LYS A 9 71.14 32.55 31.69
C LYS A 9 70.61 32.73 30.27
N LYS A 10 71.19 32.09 29.25
CA LYS A 10 70.66 32.12 27.86
C LYS A 10 69.70 30.97 27.54
N ALA A 11 69.66 29.94 28.40
CA ALA A 11 68.66 28.86 28.32
C ALA A 11 67.39 29.13 29.15
N LYS A 12 67.40 30.09 30.10
CA LYS A 12 66.23 30.42 30.93
C LYS A 12 65.23 31.40 30.33
N SER A 13 65.55 32.08 29.23
CA SER A 13 64.56 32.89 28.48
C SER A 13 63.88 32.12 27.34
N VAL A 14 64.22 30.84 27.14
CA VAL A 14 63.62 29.97 26.11
C VAL A 14 62.72 28.89 26.75
N PHE A 15 62.67 28.81 28.09
CA PHE A 15 61.90 27.81 28.85
C PHE A 15 60.80 28.41 29.76
N HIS A 16 60.14 29.48 29.31
CA HIS A 16 58.89 29.98 29.91
C HIS A 16 57.68 29.91 28.97
N ASN A 17 57.65 28.89 28.10
CA ASN A 17 56.45 28.47 27.36
C ASN A 17 56.23 26.95 27.48
N LYS A 18 56.33 26.42 28.70
CA LYS A 18 55.79 25.10 29.03
C LYS A 18 55.06 25.15 30.36
N SER A 19 53.86 25.73 30.34
CA SER A 19 52.70 25.26 31.11
C SER A 19 51.47 26.11 30.77
N ASN A 20 50.88 25.85 29.61
CA ASN A 20 49.47 26.09 29.37
C ASN A 20 48.99 24.97 28.45
N LYS A 21 48.84 23.76 29.03
CA LYS A 21 48.09 22.69 28.37
C LYS A 21 46.64 23.19 28.28
N GLY A 22 46.29 23.73 27.11
CA GLY A 22 44.93 24.12 26.76
C GLY A 22 44.70 25.56 26.28
N SER A 23 45.71 26.45 26.15
CA SER A 23 45.46 27.78 25.54
C SER A 23 45.94 27.82 24.09
N ILE A 24 45.01 27.80 23.14
CA ILE A 24 45.31 28.08 21.73
C ILE A 24 45.53 29.59 21.62
N SER A 25 46.70 29.98 21.10
CA SER A 25 46.98 31.37 20.75
C SER A 25 47.71 31.39 19.42
N ILE A 26 46.99 31.78 18.38
CA ILE A 26 47.54 31.94 17.04
C ILE A 26 48.25 33.29 16.99
N LEU A 27 49.57 33.26 16.85
CA LEU A 27 50.40 34.45 16.76
C LEU A 27 50.54 34.94 15.32
N ASN A 28 50.66 36.26 15.14
CA ASN A 28 50.93 36.89 13.86
C ASN A 28 52.41 36.72 13.48
N LYS A 29 52.80 35.50 13.06
CA LYS A 29 54.13 35.19 12.51
C LYS A 29 54.11 35.11 10.97
N PRO A 30 55.17 35.58 10.28
CA PRO A 30 55.31 35.43 8.82
C PRO A 30 55.55 33.98 8.42
N ILE A 31 55.20 33.63 7.18
CA ILE A 31 55.44 32.30 6.61
C ILE A 31 56.95 32.13 6.41
N ASN A 32 57.52 31.04 6.93
CA ASN A 32 58.97 30.82 6.97
C ASN A 32 59.42 29.57 6.20
N ASP A 33 58.52 28.71 5.74
CA ASP A 33 58.80 27.50 4.99
C ASP A 33 57.86 27.43 3.76
N PRO A 34 58.39 27.21 2.54
CA PRO A 34 57.60 27.09 1.31
C PRO A 34 56.49 26.04 1.36
N LYS A 35 56.56 25.04 2.25
CA LYS A 35 55.50 24.02 2.39
C LYS A 35 54.17 24.58 2.90
N TYR A 36 54.21 25.68 3.63
CA TYR A 36 53.03 26.34 4.21
C TYR A 36 52.67 27.63 3.46
N ASP A 37 53.18 27.77 2.24
CA ASP A 37 52.95 28.92 1.37
C ASP A 37 51.72 28.70 0.49
N ALA A 38 50.54 28.98 1.03
CA ALA A 38 49.27 28.81 0.33
C ALA A 38 49.03 29.84 -0.80
N VAL A 39 49.85 30.90 -0.89
CA VAL A 39 49.66 32.05 -1.81
C VAL A 39 50.84 32.17 -2.79
N ASP A 40 51.72 31.17 -2.85
CA ASP A 40 52.83 31.08 -3.79
C ASP A 40 53.80 32.29 -3.72
N PHE A 41 54.04 32.78 -2.50
CA PHE A 41 55.06 33.79 -2.21
C PHE A 41 56.48 33.38 -2.68
N ASP A 42 56.78 32.07 -2.77
CA ASP A 42 58.04 31.51 -3.28
C ASP A 42 58.35 31.95 -4.72
N ASN A 43 57.36 32.15 -5.58
CA ASN A 43 57.59 32.65 -6.94
C ASN A 43 58.06 34.11 -6.97
N TYR A 44 57.59 34.94 -6.02
CA TYR A 44 58.12 36.29 -5.83
C TYR A 44 59.56 36.26 -5.28
N VAL A 45 59.89 35.31 -4.40
CA VAL A 45 61.26 35.08 -3.90
C VAL A 45 62.22 34.73 -5.04
N LYS A 46 61.83 33.83 -5.94
CA LYS A 46 62.61 33.49 -7.16
C LYS A 46 62.83 34.70 -8.06
N SER A 47 61.80 35.56 -8.19
CA SER A 47 61.87 36.80 -8.99
C SER A 47 62.86 37.81 -8.41
N ILE A 48 62.90 37.98 -7.08
CA ILE A 48 63.93 38.80 -6.40
C ILE A 48 65.32 38.26 -6.75
N ASP A 49 65.52 36.95 -6.64
CA ASP A 49 66.81 36.34 -6.89
C ASP A 49 67.29 36.51 -8.34
N CYS A 50 66.38 36.38 -9.31
CA CYS A 50 66.66 36.62 -10.72
C CYS A 50 67.04 38.09 -10.98
N ALA A 51 66.28 39.04 -10.44
CA ALA A 51 66.57 40.47 -10.58
C ALA A 51 67.96 40.85 -10.04
N ILE A 52 68.35 40.28 -8.89
CA ILE A 52 69.68 40.50 -8.30
C ILE A 52 70.78 39.91 -9.20
N GLU A 53 70.58 38.70 -9.74
CA GLU A 53 71.54 38.06 -10.64
C GLU A 53 71.71 38.82 -11.96
N ASN A 54 70.63 39.44 -12.47
CA ASN A 54 70.64 40.27 -13.68
C ASN A 54 71.18 41.70 -13.48
N GLY A 55 71.62 42.06 -12.27
CA GLY A 55 72.32 43.33 -12.03
C GLY A 55 71.54 44.38 -11.24
N ALA A 56 70.32 44.11 -10.76
CA ALA A 56 69.55 45.08 -9.98
C ALA A 56 70.29 45.50 -8.70
N GLU A 57 70.33 46.81 -8.45
CA GLU A 57 71.01 47.45 -7.33
C GLU A 57 70.01 47.89 -6.26
N ILE A 58 68.79 48.26 -6.64
CA ILE A 58 67.71 48.64 -5.71
C ILE A 58 66.36 48.05 -6.16
N ILE A 59 65.75 47.23 -5.30
CA ILE A 59 64.51 46.48 -5.56
C ILE A 59 63.43 46.90 -4.57
N ALA A 60 62.20 47.13 -5.04
CA ALA A 60 61.04 47.39 -4.18
C ALA A 60 60.15 46.15 -4.02
N ILE A 61 59.61 45.96 -2.82
CA ILE A 61 58.46 45.08 -2.56
C ILE A 61 57.29 45.99 -2.12
N GLU A 62 56.32 46.15 -3.01
CA GLU A 62 55.17 47.05 -2.92
C GLU A 62 53.90 46.26 -2.55
N SER A 63 53.31 46.54 -1.37
CA SER A 63 51.99 46.02 -1.00
C SER A 63 51.39 46.75 0.20
N ASP A 64 50.08 46.62 0.46
CA ASP A 64 49.49 47.17 1.69
C ASP A 64 49.78 46.31 2.93
N PHE A 65 49.55 46.85 4.13
CA PHE A 65 49.76 46.15 5.38
C PHE A 65 48.92 44.86 5.44
N GLY A 66 49.49 43.77 5.96
CA GLY A 66 48.81 42.47 6.06
C GLY A 66 48.91 41.56 4.81
N ASN A 67 49.38 42.05 3.66
CA ASN A 67 49.43 41.28 2.39
C ASN A 67 50.74 40.50 2.14
N GLY A 68 51.45 40.06 3.18
CA GLY A 68 52.54 39.06 3.02
C GLY A 68 53.97 39.56 2.75
N LYS A 69 54.26 40.86 2.82
CA LYS A 69 55.64 41.41 2.67
C LYS A 69 56.68 40.72 3.56
N SER A 70 56.38 40.59 4.86
CA SER A 70 57.26 39.93 5.82
C SER A 70 57.44 38.43 5.50
N SER A 71 56.42 37.77 4.94
CA SER A 71 56.53 36.37 4.50
C SER A 71 57.49 36.22 3.32
N VAL A 72 57.38 37.07 2.29
CA VAL A 72 58.30 37.05 1.13
C VAL A 72 59.75 37.25 1.57
N ILE A 73 59.99 38.19 2.50
CA ILE A 73 61.33 38.46 3.02
C ILE A 73 61.88 37.27 3.83
N GLU A 74 61.06 36.67 4.69
CA GLU A 74 61.49 35.56 5.54
C GLU A 74 61.78 34.30 4.71
N LEU A 75 60.96 34.02 3.69
CA LEU A 75 61.23 32.97 2.70
C LEU A 75 62.52 33.25 1.91
N TYR A 76 62.77 34.51 1.52
CA TYR A 76 64.03 34.92 0.87
C TYR A 76 65.26 34.69 1.76
N LYS A 77 65.16 34.99 3.07
CA LYS A 77 66.24 34.72 4.03
C LYS A 77 66.51 33.22 4.20
N ASN A 78 65.45 32.41 4.25
CA ASN A 78 65.55 30.97 4.52
C ASN A 78 66.04 30.17 3.30
N SER A 79 65.56 30.47 2.09
CA SER A 79 66.01 29.81 0.85
C SER A 79 67.53 29.89 0.67
N ARG A 80 68.16 30.99 1.09
CA ARG A 80 69.61 31.21 1.00
C ARG A 80 70.41 30.58 2.15
N ASN A 81 69.80 30.33 3.31
CA ASN A 81 70.46 29.62 4.42
C ASN A 81 70.61 28.11 4.16
N VAL A 82 69.65 27.49 3.45
CA VAL A 82 69.67 26.07 3.08
C VAL A 82 70.78 25.74 2.05
N CYS A 83 71.18 26.71 1.22
CA CYS A 83 72.26 26.54 0.23
C CYS A 83 73.69 26.44 0.80
N LYS A 84 73.91 26.58 2.11
CA LYS A 84 75.24 26.45 2.73
C LYS A 84 75.83 25.03 2.68
N LEU A 85 75.07 24.01 2.26
CA LEU A 85 75.54 22.61 2.12
C LEU A 85 75.98 22.20 0.71
N ARG A 86 75.87 23.05 -0.33
CA ARG A 86 76.45 22.81 -1.68
C ARG A 86 77.76 23.59 -1.84
N VAL A 87 78.81 23.17 -1.14
CA VAL A 87 80.08 23.92 -0.99
C VAL A 87 81.06 23.78 -2.18
N LEU A 88 80.79 22.98 -3.22
CA LEU A 88 81.85 22.60 -4.19
C LEU A 88 81.69 23.05 -5.66
N LYS A 89 80.70 23.90 -6.01
CA LYS A 89 80.44 24.22 -7.45
C LYS A 89 80.57 25.70 -7.87
N ARG A 90 81.12 26.59 -7.05
CA ARG A 90 81.19 28.05 -7.35
C ARG A 90 82.54 28.69 -6.96
N LEU A 91 83.65 27.97 -7.16
CA LEU A 91 85.01 28.50 -6.95
C LEU A 91 85.53 29.40 -8.09
N LEU A 92 84.71 29.67 -9.10
CA LEU A 92 85.05 30.60 -10.20
C LEU A 92 83.87 31.58 -10.37
N ASN A 93 84.10 32.85 -10.05
CA ASN A 93 83.27 34.04 -10.33
C ASN A 93 81.99 34.38 -9.53
N SER A 94 81.69 33.83 -8.34
CA SER A 94 80.53 34.31 -7.55
C SER A 94 80.88 34.93 -6.20
N TYR A 95 80.49 36.20 -6.00
CA TYR A 95 80.55 36.90 -4.71
C TYR A 95 79.78 36.14 -3.61
N PHE A 96 80.34 36.06 -2.40
CA PHE A 96 79.62 35.49 -1.26
C PHE A 96 78.50 36.46 -0.81
N LYS A 97 77.23 36.08 -0.98
CA LYS A 97 76.05 36.89 -0.62
C LYS A 97 75.84 36.92 0.90
N ARG A 98 75.66 38.12 1.48
CA ARG A 98 75.32 38.33 2.90
C ARG A 98 74.12 39.24 3.01
N ILE A 99 73.03 38.72 3.58
CA ILE A 99 71.78 39.44 3.82
C ILE A 99 71.86 40.17 5.16
N ILE A 100 71.46 41.44 5.18
CA ILE A 100 71.41 42.30 6.37
C ILE A 100 70.02 42.92 6.43
N SER A 101 69.25 42.58 7.46
CA SER A 101 67.92 43.17 7.70
C SER A 101 68.04 44.42 8.56
N ILE A 102 67.30 45.44 8.18
CA ILE A 102 67.27 46.75 8.81
C ILE A 102 65.82 47.09 9.07
N ASN A 103 65.49 47.30 10.33
CA ASN A 103 64.16 47.66 10.78
C ASN A 103 64.16 49.14 11.19
N LEU A 104 63.37 49.96 10.50
CA LEU A 104 63.32 51.41 10.76
C LEU A 104 62.20 51.84 11.72
N TRP A 105 61.41 50.90 12.26
CA TRP A 105 60.23 51.14 13.10
C TRP A 105 60.48 52.09 14.28
N HIS A 106 61.58 51.91 15.01
CA HIS A 106 61.87 52.72 16.21
C HIS A 106 61.97 54.22 15.89
N VAL A 107 62.51 54.57 14.72
CA VAL A 107 62.63 55.96 14.29
C VAL A 107 61.27 56.47 13.81
N MET A 108 60.50 55.62 13.12
CA MET A 108 59.22 55.99 12.53
C MET A 108 58.08 56.22 13.54
N ASN A 109 58.16 55.71 14.78
CA ASN A 109 57.10 55.88 15.78
C ASN A 109 57.37 56.97 16.83
N GLU A 110 58.62 57.15 17.27
CA GLU A 110 58.94 58.06 18.39
C GLU A 110 59.24 59.49 17.93
N GLU A 111 59.71 59.67 16.69
CA GLU A 111 60.32 60.93 16.22
C GLU A 111 59.65 61.53 14.97
N ALA A 112 58.67 60.82 14.36
CA ALA A 112 58.10 61.20 13.06
C ALA A 112 57.26 62.48 13.09
N ASP A 113 56.51 62.72 14.17
CA ASP A 113 55.64 63.91 14.30
C ASP A 113 56.30 65.06 15.08
N THR A 114 57.45 64.84 15.72
CA THR A 114 58.08 65.78 16.67
C THR A 114 59.36 66.43 16.14
N MET A 115 60.04 65.85 15.15
CA MET A 115 61.31 66.37 14.60
C MET A 115 61.14 67.08 13.24
N PRO A 116 61.96 68.10 12.92
CA PRO A 116 62.01 68.68 11.57
C PRO A 116 62.34 67.62 10.51
N LYS A 117 61.62 67.65 9.36
CA LYS A 117 61.76 66.67 8.26
C LYS A 117 63.22 66.37 7.85
N ALA A 118 64.12 67.37 7.90
CA ALA A 118 65.53 67.19 7.52
C ALA A 118 66.37 66.45 8.58
N GLU A 119 66.04 66.63 9.86
CA GLU A 119 66.74 65.96 10.97
C GLU A 119 66.28 64.51 11.10
N PHE A 120 64.97 64.28 10.94
CA PHE A 120 64.37 62.95 10.86
C PHE A 120 65.02 62.08 9.78
N ARG A 121 65.26 62.63 8.57
CA ARG A 121 65.97 61.90 7.49
C ARG A 121 67.41 61.52 7.87
N LYS A 122 68.12 62.41 8.58
CA LYS A 122 69.49 62.11 9.06
C LYS A 122 69.48 61.00 10.10
N GLU A 123 68.48 60.97 11.01
CA GLU A 123 68.32 59.88 11.98
C GLU A 123 67.96 58.55 11.29
N LEU A 124 67.13 58.55 10.24
CA LEU A 124 66.88 57.36 9.43
C LEU A 124 68.18 56.77 8.85
N HIS A 125 69.04 57.62 8.27
CA HIS A 125 70.33 57.18 7.74
C HIS A 125 71.32 56.73 8.83
N LYS A 126 71.33 57.38 10.01
CA LYS A 126 72.15 56.94 11.15
C LYS A 126 71.69 55.58 11.68
N SER A 127 70.39 55.37 11.85
CA SER A 127 69.79 54.10 12.28
C SER A 127 70.07 53.00 11.26
N PHE A 128 69.87 53.29 9.97
CA PHE A 128 70.24 52.39 8.87
C PHE A 128 71.71 51.96 8.95
N LEU A 129 72.65 52.92 9.05
CA LEU A 129 74.09 52.62 9.09
C LEU A 129 74.50 51.87 10.35
N TYR A 130 73.92 52.25 11.50
CA TYR A 130 74.18 51.57 12.76
C TYR A 130 73.76 50.10 12.68
N GLN A 131 72.55 49.81 12.19
CA GLN A 131 72.06 48.44 12.03
C GLN A 131 72.86 47.67 10.98
N ALA A 132 73.18 48.31 9.85
CA ALA A 132 73.98 47.75 8.77
C ALA A 132 75.35 47.26 9.27
N VAL A 133 76.05 48.05 10.09
CA VAL A 133 77.36 47.66 10.61
C VAL A 133 77.26 46.77 11.84
N SER A 134 76.20 46.91 12.64
CA SER A 134 75.92 45.99 13.74
C SER A 134 75.81 44.54 13.27
N ALA A 135 75.23 44.32 12.09
CA ALA A 135 75.16 43.01 11.47
C ALA A 135 76.54 42.37 11.20
N LYS A 136 77.65 43.14 11.18
CA LYS A 136 79.03 42.65 11.02
C LYS A 136 79.72 42.30 12.34
N GLY A 137 79.31 42.88 13.46
CA GLY A 137 79.81 42.56 14.80
C GLY A 137 79.65 43.68 15.83
N ALA A 138 79.35 43.30 17.08
CA ALA A 138 79.01 44.23 18.17
C ALA A 138 80.12 45.23 18.55
N PHE A 139 81.40 44.85 18.45
CA PHE A 139 82.51 45.75 18.77
C PHE A 139 82.63 46.92 17.78
N LYS A 140 82.33 46.68 16.50
CA LYS A 140 82.35 47.71 15.45
C LYS A 140 81.09 48.58 15.46
N ALA A 141 79.95 48.01 15.84
CA ALA A 141 78.72 48.77 16.09
C ALA A 141 78.94 49.89 17.12
N GLY A 142 79.58 49.55 18.24
CA GLY A 142 79.89 50.52 19.29
C GLY A 142 80.88 51.61 18.86
N TYR A 143 81.80 51.31 17.95
CA TYR A 143 82.68 52.31 17.34
C TYR A 143 81.90 53.29 16.45
N ILE A 144 81.02 52.78 15.57
CA ILE A 144 80.25 53.62 14.65
C ILE A 144 79.17 54.42 15.38
N SER A 145 78.47 53.84 16.35
CA SER A 145 77.52 54.57 17.21
C SER A 145 78.19 55.78 17.89
N ARG A 146 79.41 55.62 18.40
CA ARG A 146 80.19 56.74 18.96
C ARG A 146 80.68 57.73 17.91
N ARG A 147 81.06 57.25 16.71
CA ARG A 147 81.47 58.10 15.58
C ARG A 147 80.31 58.95 15.05
N LEU A 148 79.08 58.45 15.14
CA LEU A 148 77.84 59.10 14.71
C LEU A 148 77.12 59.89 15.84
N SER A 149 77.49 59.68 17.11
CA SER A 149 76.90 60.39 18.25
C SER A 149 77.54 61.78 18.43
N PRO A 150 76.74 62.85 18.64
CA PRO A 150 77.24 64.20 18.94
C PRO A 150 77.83 64.32 20.36
N ASP A 151 77.47 63.42 21.28
CA ASP A 151 77.75 63.54 22.72
C ASP A 151 79.04 62.86 23.17
N TYR A 152 79.76 62.19 22.26
CA TYR A 152 80.94 61.41 22.62
C TYR A 152 82.23 62.26 22.66
N GLY A 153 82.61 62.71 23.86
CA GLY A 153 83.91 63.32 24.13
C GLY A 153 84.69 62.52 25.17
N ILE A 154 85.67 61.71 24.73
CA ILE A 154 86.82 61.16 25.50
C ILE A 154 87.67 60.32 24.52
N VAL A 155 89.00 60.43 24.60
CA VAL A 155 89.95 59.55 23.89
C VAL A 155 89.73 58.10 24.36
N SER A 156 89.12 57.28 23.50
CA SER A 156 88.96 55.85 23.77
C SER A 156 89.82 55.05 22.79
N LEU A 157 90.91 54.47 23.29
CA LEU A 157 91.69 53.45 22.58
C LEU A 157 90.91 52.14 22.60
N LYS A 158 90.34 51.75 21.47
CA LYS A 158 89.80 50.40 21.27
C LYS A 158 90.40 49.82 20.00
N GLY A 159 91.09 48.70 20.14
CA GLY A 159 91.59 47.95 18.99
C GLY A 159 90.46 47.51 18.06
N SER A 160 90.72 47.56 16.76
CA SER A 160 89.75 47.29 15.68
C SER A 160 89.29 45.82 15.57
N GLY A 161 89.72 44.95 16.50
CA GLY A 161 89.29 43.56 16.63
C GLY A 161 90.11 42.72 17.63
N PHE A 162 89.70 41.46 17.82
CA PHE A 162 90.43 40.47 18.64
C PHE A 162 91.90 40.33 18.20
N LEU A 163 92.14 40.25 16.89
CA LEU A 163 93.46 40.15 16.28
C LEU A 163 94.38 41.32 16.67
N HIS A 164 93.82 42.53 16.78
CA HIS A 164 94.57 43.71 17.19
C HIS A 164 95.01 43.61 18.65
N GLY A 165 94.07 43.20 19.52
CA GLY A 165 94.37 42.92 20.92
C GLY A 165 95.44 41.83 21.08
N THR A 166 95.38 40.77 20.27
CA THR A 166 96.40 39.71 20.29
C THR A 166 97.77 40.19 19.80
N ILE A 167 97.83 41.09 18.81
CA ILE A 167 99.11 41.66 18.34
C ILE A 167 99.72 42.55 19.44
N CYS A 168 98.91 43.39 20.11
CA CYS A 168 99.36 44.18 21.25
C CYS A 168 99.87 43.28 22.39
N TRP A 169 99.12 42.22 22.73
CA TRP A 169 99.53 41.26 23.76
C TRP A 169 100.80 40.51 23.38
N ALA A 170 100.93 40.04 22.13
CA ALA A 170 102.12 39.36 21.65
C ALA A 170 103.35 40.28 21.68
N GLY A 171 103.20 41.54 21.25
CA GLY A 171 104.25 42.55 21.32
C GLY A 171 104.70 42.82 22.76
N TYR A 172 103.74 42.96 23.68
CA TYR A 172 104.01 43.12 25.12
C TYR A 172 104.72 41.90 25.72
N ILE A 173 104.25 40.68 25.41
CA ILE A 173 104.86 39.43 25.89
C ILE A 173 106.30 39.31 25.37
N LEU A 174 106.58 39.64 24.11
CA LEU A 174 107.94 39.59 23.57
C LEU A 174 108.88 40.59 24.24
N LEU A 175 108.39 41.80 24.55
CA LEU A 175 109.16 42.77 25.34
C LEU A 175 109.44 42.27 26.76
N LEU A 176 108.45 41.66 27.39
CA LEU A 176 108.56 41.12 28.74
C LEU A 176 109.50 39.91 28.78
N LEU A 177 109.43 39.03 27.77
CA LEU A 177 110.37 37.92 27.58
C LEU A 177 111.78 38.45 27.34
N GLY A 178 111.97 39.42 26.45
CA GLY A 178 113.28 40.05 26.23
C GLY A 178 113.84 40.73 27.49
N TRP A 179 112.99 41.31 28.33
CA TRP A 179 113.41 41.84 29.62
C TRP A 179 113.81 40.73 30.60
N LEU A 180 113.00 39.68 30.73
CA LEU A 180 113.26 38.53 31.60
C LEU A 180 114.53 37.76 31.19
N THR A 181 114.80 37.61 29.90
CA THR A 181 116.05 36.99 29.42
C THR A 181 117.29 37.77 29.82
N GLY A 182 117.19 39.10 29.95
CA GLY A 182 118.28 39.92 30.46
C GLY A 182 118.47 39.82 31.97
N VAL A 183 117.36 39.78 32.73
CA VAL A 183 117.39 39.72 34.20
C VAL A 183 117.86 38.36 34.72
N PHE A 184 117.45 37.26 34.09
CA PHE A 184 117.79 35.89 34.49
C PHE A 184 118.83 35.26 33.57
N LYS A 185 119.78 36.05 33.06
CA LYS A 185 120.75 35.64 32.03
C LYS A 185 121.49 34.34 32.39
N GLU A 186 122.01 34.22 33.61
CA GLU A 186 122.75 33.02 34.06
C GLU A 186 121.91 31.74 34.08
N ILE A 187 120.63 31.85 34.46
CA ILE A 187 119.70 30.70 34.47
C ILE A 187 119.32 30.35 33.03
N PHE A 188 119.08 31.36 32.19
CA PHE A 188 118.65 31.17 30.81
C PHE A 188 119.77 30.58 29.93
N GLU A 189 121.02 31.01 30.11
CA GLU A 189 122.19 30.41 29.46
C GLU A 189 122.32 28.92 29.76
N LYS A 190 121.98 28.50 30.98
CA LYS A 190 122.05 27.10 31.40
C LYS A 190 121.02 26.19 30.73
N TYR A 191 119.86 26.72 30.35
CA TYR A 191 118.79 25.96 29.69
C TYR A 191 118.79 26.11 28.15
N VAL A 192 119.28 27.23 27.61
CA VAL A 192 119.28 27.51 26.16
C VAL A 192 120.48 26.93 25.42
N THR A 193 121.61 26.73 26.11
CA THR A 193 122.80 26.05 25.55
C THR A 193 122.52 24.60 25.09
N ILE A 194 121.38 24.02 25.46
CA ILE A 194 120.93 22.69 24.97
C ILE A 194 120.37 22.75 23.54
N PHE A 195 119.92 23.91 23.04
CA PHE A 195 119.20 24.00 21.76
C PHE A 195 119.78 24.98 20.74
N VAL A 196 120.69 25.90 21.10
CA VAL A 196 121.33 26.83 20.15
C VAL A 196 122.76 27.17 20.60
N ASP A 197 123.76 27.00 19.73
CA ASP A 197 125.20 27.32 19.95
C ASP A 197 125.53 28.82 20.05
N LYS A 198 124.51 29.70 20.13
CA LYS A 198 124.67 31.15 20.19
C LYS A 198 124.40 31.69 21.59
N THR A 199 125.24 32.63 22.02
CA THR A 199 125.15 33.28 23.34
C THR A 199 123.84 34.04 23.50
N VAL A 200 123.25 33.97 24.71
CA VAL A 200 121.97 34.62 25.07
C VAL A 200 121.96 36.13 24.80
N ASP A 201 123.15 36.74 24.72
CA ASP A 201 123.36 38.15 24.38
C ASP A 201 122.82 38.57 23.00
N GLU A 202 122.72 37.67 22.02
CA GLU A 202 122.17 38.01 20.69
C GLU A 202 120.63 37.95 20.64
N ILE A 203 120.00 37.14 21.50
CA ILE A 203 118.56 36.87 21.46
C ILE A 203 117.77 38.00 22.13
N GLN A 204 118.31 38.55 23.23
CA GLN A 204 117.67 39.63 23.98
C GLN A 204 117.28 40.85 23.11
N PRO A 205 118.18 41.47 22.32
CA PRO A 205 117.82 42.61 21.49
C PRO A 205 116.83 42.23 20.38
N CYS A 206 116.89 41.02 19.83
CA CYS A 206 115.95 40.56 18.80
C CYS A 206 114.51 40.47 19.31
N LEU A 207 114.30 39.96 20.53
CA LEU A 207 112.98 39.88 21.15
C LEU A 207 112.39 41.27 21.43
N ILE A 208 113.22 42.20 21.91
CA ILE A 208 112.80 43.59 22.17
C ILE A 208 112.42 44.28 20.86
N VAL A 209 113.23 44.16 19.81
CA VAL A 209 112.93 44.76 18.49
C VAL A 209 111.66 44.15 17.90
N ALA A 210 111.49 42.83 17.93
CA ALA A 210 110.29 42.18 17.46
C ALA A 210 109.04 42.64 18.21
N GLY A 211 109.14 42.79 19.54
CA GLY A 211 108.07 43.32 20.38
C GLY A 211 107.69 44.77 20.04
N LEU A 212 108.68 45.65 19.87
CA LEU A 212 108.45 47.04 19.43
C LEU A 212 107.83 47.11 18.02
N THR A 213 108.27 46.25 17.11
CA THR A 213 107.75 46.21 15.74
C THR A 213 106.29 45.78 15.71
N LEU A 214 105.90 44.78 16.51
CA LEU A 214 104.51 44.37 16.64
C LEU A 214 103.64 45.46 17.26
N LEU A 215 104.14 46.18 18.27
CA LEU A 215 103.42 47.31 18.84
C LEU A 215 103.28 48.47 17.85
N PHE A 216 104.29 48.71 17.02
CA PHE A 216 104.21 49.69 15.94
C PHE A 216 103.19 49.30 14.86
N ILE A 217 103.15 48.03 14.46
CA ILE A 217 102.12 47.50 13.54
C ILE A 217 100.73 47.62 14.14
N ALA A 218 100.58 47.36 15.44
CA ALA A 218 99.34 47.63 16.15
C ALA A 218 98.99 49.13 16.12
N LEU A 219 99.94 50.04 16.36
CA LEU A 219 99.65 51.47 16.24
C LEU A 219 99.22 51.86 14.82
N MET A 220 99.76 51.23 13.77
CA MET A 220 99.41 51.54 12.38
C MET A 220 98.10 50.89 11.90
N THR A 221 97.61 49.85 12.57
CA THR A 221 96.39 49.10 12.19
C THR A 221 95.18 49.39 13.09
N GLY A 222 95.35 50.31 14.05
CA GLY A 222 94.32 50.68 15.02
C GLY A 222 93.40 51.76 14.46
N ASP A 223 92.09 51.64 14.75
CA ASP A 223 91.13 52.68 14.42
C ASP A 223 91.05 53.67 15.59
N PHE A 224 91.66 54.84 15.46
CA PHE A 224 91.65 55.86 16.51
C PHE A 224 90.56 56.90 16.25
N VAL A 225 89.78 57.22 17.28
CA VAL A 225 88.85 58.37 17.27
C VAL A 225 89.40 59.40 18.23
N PHE A 226 89.80 60.55 17.66
CA PHE A 226 90.18 61.72 18.42
C PHE A 226 89.03 62.73 18.40
N SER A 227 88.53 63.13 19.57
CA SER A 227 87.63 64.27 19.70
C SER A 227 88.12 65.22 20.79
N SER A 228 88.04 66.51 20.50
CA SER A 228 88.42 67.56 21.45
C SER A 228 87.29 67.80 22.47
N LYS A 229 87.61 68.18 23.70
CA LYS A 229 86.59 68.55 24.71
C LYS A 229 85.71 69.74 24.27
N SER A 230 86.21 70.62 23.40
CA SER A 230 85.45 71.76 22.86
C SER A 230 84.45 71.39 21.77
N SER A 231 84.52 70.18 21.20
CA SER A 231 83.63 69.73 20.11
C SER A 231 82.45 68.85 20.58
N GLN A 232 82.37 68.53 21.87
CA GLN A 232 81.31 67.68 22.44
C GLN A 232 79.96 68.42 22.45
N GLY A 233 78.89 67.78 21.96
CA GLY A 233 77.52 68.34 21.91
C GLY A 233 77.25 69.35 20.79
N LYS A 234 78.27 69.84 20.07
CA LYS A 234 78.13 70.78 18.94
C LYS A 234 78.36 70.14 17.57
N ARG A 235 78.68 68.85 17.54
CA ARG A 235 79.04 68.13 16.31
C ARG A 235 77.79 67.75 15.54
N GLN A 236 77.59 68.34 14.36
CA GLN A 236 76.62 67.84 13.40
C GLN A 236 77.27 66.78 12.51
N VAL A 237 76.58 65.65 12.34
CA VAL A 237 77.01 64.61 11.41
C VAL A 237 76.61 65.04 10.00
N ASP A 238 77.61 65.24 9.15
CA ASP A 238 77.43 65.61 7.75
C ASP A 238 77.20 64.38 6.86
N GLU A 239 76.56 64.57 5.70
CA GLU A 239 76.26 63.54 4.70
C GLU A 239 77.55 62.83 4.26
N ALA A 240 78.64 63.57 4.06
CA ALA A 240 79.95 63.04 3.70
C ALA A 240 80.45 62.01 4.72
N VAL A 241 80.19 62.21 6.02
CA VAL A 241 80.58 61.28 7.08
C VAL A 241 79.79 59.97 6.99
N LEU A 242 78.49 60.04 6.68
CA LEU A 242 77.63 58.87 6.50
C LEU A 242 78.08 58.04 5.28
N ILE A 243 78.39 58.73 4.17
CA ILE A 243 78.89 58.13 2.92
C ILE A 243 80.25 57.45 3.14
N ASP A 244 81.18 58.14 3.80
CA ASP A 244 82.53 57.62 4.04
C ASP A 244 82.51 56.38 4.92
N ILE A 245 81.69 56.38 5.99
CA ILE A 245 81.53 55.21 6.86
C ILE A 245 81.00 54.01 6.07
N PHE A 246 79.99 54.23 5.22
CA PHE A 246 79.45 53.15 4.38
C PHE A 246 80.49 52.61 3.40
N ARG A 247 81.24 53.50 2.73
CA ARG A 247 82.29 53.14 1.75
C ARG A 247 83.44 52.38 2.40
N GLU A 248 83.93 52.87 3.53
CA GLU A 248 84.99 52.24 4.32
C GLU A 248 84.60 50.81 4.72
N GLU A 249 83.36 50.62 5.17
CA GLU A 249 82.93 49.33 5.67
C GLU A 249 82.51 48.35 4.58
N PHE A 250 81.77 48.78 3.56
CA PHE A 250 81.14 47.85 2.61
C PHE A 250 81.87 47.78 1.25
N TYR A 251 82.62 48.80 0.82
CA TYR A 251 83.28 48.83 -0.50
C TYR A 251 84.82 48.63 -0.48
N ARG A 252 85.55 49.08 0.55
CA ARG A 252 87.04 49.15 0.55
C ARG A 252 87.80 47.89 1.05
N LYS A 253 87.15 46.75 1.33
CA LYS A 253 87.80 45.57 1.95
C LYS A 253 88.18 44.47 0.94
N CYS A 254 89.28 43.74 1.23
CA CYS A 254 89.97 42.81 0.31
C CYS A 254 89.25 41.50 -0.08
N PHE A 255 87.98 41.26 0.32
CA PHE A 255 87.27 40.00 0.03
C PHE A 255 86.04 40.23 -0.82
N PHE A 256 85.86 39.49 -1.92
CA PHE A 256 84.68 39.56 -2.79
C PHE A 256 83.38 39.12 -2.09
N ARG A 257 82.58 40.10 -1.66
CA ARG A 257 81.25 39.89 -1.03
C ARG A 257 80.16 40.68 -1.71
N HIS A 258 78.94 40.15 -1.68
CA HIS A 258 77.73 40.82 -2.11
C HIS A 258 76.85 41.07 -0.88
N TYR A 259 76.71 42.34 -0.49
CA TYR A 259 75.85 42.74 0.62
C TYR A 259 74.45 43.05 0.10
N ILE A 260 73.44 42.39 0.67
CA ILE A 260 72.03 42.63 0.35
C ILE A 260 71.37 43.24 1.59
N PHE A 261 70.99 44.50 1.52
CA PHE A 261 70.31 45.22 2.59
C PHE A 261 68.79 45.13 2.40
N VAL A 262 68.09 44.55 3.37
CA VAL A 262 66.63 44.48 3.39
C VAL A 262 66.12 45.54 4.36
N VAL A 263 65.46 46.57 3.85
CA VAL A 263 64.87 47.65 4.64
C VAL A 263 63.39 47.35 4.83
N GLU A 264 63.01 47.07 6.08
CA GLU A 264 61.65 46.74 6.52
C GLU A 264 61.00 47.93 7.26
N ASP A 265 59.67 47.94 7.31
CA ASP A 265 58.82 48.91 8.04
C ASP A 265 58.86 50.37 7.55
N LEU A 266 59.39 50.64 6.35
CA LEU A 266 59.32 51.98 5.72
C LEU A 266 57.89 52.35 5.30
N ASP A 267 57.01 51.36 5.19
CA ASP A 267 55.64 51.41 4.69
C ASP A 267 54.59 51.83 5.74
N ARG A 268 55.01 52.08 6.98
CA ARG A 268 54.10 52.40 8.09
C ARG A 268 53.86 53.89 8.30
N ASP A 269 54.74 54.74 7.79
CA ASP A 269 54.47 56.18 7.66
C ASP A 269 53.69 56.44 6.36
N ASN A 270 52.69 57.31 6.44
CA ASN A 270 51.89 57.70 5.28
C ASN A 270 52.45 58.95 4.57
N ASN A 271 53.54 59.55 5.07
CA ASN A 271 54.13 60.77 4.51
C ASN A 271 54.96 60.50 3.23
N LYS A 272 54.35 60.84 2.09
CA LYS A 272 54.93 60.64 0.75
C LYS A 272 56.28 61.34 0.54
N GLU A 273 56.51 62.53 1.09
CA GLU A 273 57.73 63.30 0.81
C GLU A 273 58.98 62.76 1.51
N THR A 274 58.82 62.33 2.76
CA THR A 274 59.90 61.82 3.60
C THR A 274 60.43 60.50 3.04
N ILE A 275 59.51 59.57 2.70
CA ILE A 275 59.85 58.26 2.12
C ILE A 275 60.54 58.43 0.76
N LYS A 276 60.01 59.29 -0.12
CA LYS A 276 60.63 59.56 -1.44
C LYS A 276 62.03 60.15 -1.30
N SER A 277 62.23 61.07 -0.36
CA SER A 277 63.54 61.70 -0.14
C SER A 277 64.55 60.71 0.41
N PHE A 278 64.17 59.87 1.38
CA PHE A 278 65.03 58.81 1.91
C PHE A 278 65.49 57.82 0.83
N ILE A 279 64.59 57.40 -0.07
CA ILE A 279 64.93 56.51 -1.18
C ILE A 279 65.92 57.19 -2.17
N ARG A 280 65.72 58.49 -2.49
CA ARG A 280 66.68 59.26 -3.32
C ARG A 280 68.05 59.35 -2.64
N GLU A 281 68.06 59.61 -1.34
CA GLU A 281 69.28 59.72 -0.54
C GLU A 281 70.01 58.37 -0.45
N ILE A 282 69.31 57.23 -0.34
CA ILE A 282 69.94 55.90 -0.46
C ILE A 282 70.69 55.78 -1.79
N ARG A 283 70.04 56.17 -2.90
CA ARG A 283 70.65 56.09 -4.24
C ARG A 283 71.89 57.01 -4.37
N ARG A 284 71.81 58.20 -3.78
CA ARG A 284 72.89 59.21 -3.80
C ARG A 284 74.06 58.88 -2.87
N TYR A 285 73.79 58.42 -1.65
CA TYR A 285 74.80 58.25 -0.61
C TYR A 285 75.54 56.91 -0.71
N TYR A 286 74.85 55.84 -1.06
CA TYR A 286 75.35 54.48 -0.86
C TYR A 286 75.73 53.74 -2.14
N PHE A 287 75.45 54.30 -3.32
CA PHE A 287 75.93 53.78 -4.60
C PHE A 287 77.07 54.66 -5.15
N LEU A 288 77.95 54.08 -5.98
CA LEU A 288 79.13 54.74 -6.57
C LEU A 288 78.88 55.04 -8.06
N GLU A 289 79.43 56.14 -8.57
CA GLU A 289 79.43 56.41 -10.02
C GLU A 289 80.30 55.39 -10.77
N ARG A 290 79.75 54.81 -11.86
CA ARG A 290 80.36 53.69 -12.61
C ARG A 290 81.79 53.92 -13.11
N SER A 291 82.24 55.17 -13.27
CA SER A 291 83.56 55.52 -13.82
C SER A 291 84.76 55.20 -12.91
N LEU A 292 84.55 55.01 -11.60
CA LEU A 292 85.60 54.70 -10.61
C LEU A 292 85.65 53.22 -10.18
N ILE A 293 84.69 52.42 -10.62
CA ILE A 293 84.37 51.10 -10.06
C ILE A 293 85.38 50.02 -10.45
N GLU A 294 86.04 50.12 -11.60
CA GLU A 294 86.79 48.98 -12.15
C GLU A 294 88.21 48.81 -11.62
N ARG A 295 88.80 49.79 -10.92
CA ARG A 295 90.24 49.73 -10.56
C ARG A 295 90.56 49.55 -9.07
N LEU A 296 89.61 49.72 -8.14
CA LEU A 296 89.93 49.77 -6.70
C LEU A 296 88.95 49.07 -5.73
N HIS A 297 87.80 48.54 -6.19
CA HIS A 297 86.76 48.01 -5.29
C HIS A 297 86.32 46.56 -5.62
N HIS A 298 86.18 45.72 -4.59
CA HIS A 298 85.94 44.27 -4.75
C HIS A 298 84.57 43.79 -4.25
N ASN A 299 83.64 44.65 -3.80
CA ASN A 299 82.34 44.24 -3.23
C ASN A 299 81.14 44.79 -4.01
N ARG A 300 80.04 44.02 -4.03
CA ARG A 300 78.74 44.42 -4.59
C ARG A 300 77.73 44.74 -3.49
N VAL A 301 76.85 45.72 -3.72
CA VAL A 301 75.78 46.11 -2.78
C VAL A 301 74.44 46.11 -3.52
N THR A 302 73.39 45.55 -2.91
CA THR A 302 72.01 45.61 -3.38
C THR A 302 71.07 45.96 -2.22
N PHE A 303 70.02 46.72 -2.50
CA PHE A 303 68.97 47.07 -1.54
C PHE A 303 67.64 46.42 -1.96
N ILE A 304 66.93 45.86 -0.98
CA ILE A 304 65.53 45.41 -1.09
C ILE A 304 64.74 46.26 -0.10
N ILE A 305 63.76 47.02 -0.57
CA ILE A 305 63.02 48.00 0.25
C ILE A 305 61.54 47.63 0.24
N CYS A 306 60.94 47.43 1.41
CA CYS A 306 59.51 47.18 1.57
C CYS A 306 58.74 48.48 1.74
N ILE A 307 57.74 48.71 0.88
CA ILE A 307 57.00 49.96 0.79
C ILE A 307 55.50 49.71 0.56
N LYS A 308 54.68 50.72 0.87
CA LYS A 308 53.27 50.79 0.46
C LYS A 308 53.17 51.25 -1.00
N PRO A 309 52.09 50.88 -1.70
CA PRO A 309 51.76 51.44 -2.99
C PRO A 309 51.77 52.96 -2.99
N GLU A 310 52.32 53.56 -4.06
CA GLU A 310 52.50 55.02 -4.14
C GLU A 310 51.18 55.79 -3.99
N VAL A 311 50.07 55.17 -4.40
CA VAL A 311 48.69 55.70 -4.33
C VAL A 311 48.17 55.76 -2.89
N LEU A 312 48.62 54.86 -2.01
CA LEU A 312 48.17 54.80 -0.62
C LEU A 312 48.96 55.73 0.32
N LEU A 313 49.96 56.45 -0.19
CA LEU A 313 50.71 57.47 0.57
C LEU A 313 49.98 58.82 0.49
N LYS A 314 49.73 59.45 1.65
CA LYS A 314 49.08 60.77 1.74
C LYS A 314 50.00 61.85 1.16
N GLU A 315 49.48 62.71 0.29
CA GLU A 315 50.16 63.96 -0.06
C GLU A 315 50.19 64.86 1.16
N SER A 316 51.37 65.41 1.49
CA SER A 316 51.45 66.44 2.51
C SER A 316 50.76 67.66 1.94
N ALA A 317 49.63 68.03 2.54
CA ALA A 317 49.00 69.32 2.33
C ALA A 317 50.06 70.41 2.52
N SER A 318 50.48 71.03 1.42
CA SER A 318 51.13 72.33 1.46
C SER A 318 50.03 73.36 1.30
N GLU A 319 49.99 74.25 2.29
CA GLU A 319 49.03 75.32 2.50
C GLU A 319 48.88 76.23 1.28
N GLY A 320 47.63 76.66 1.07
CA GLY A 320 47.27 77.80 0.25
C GLY A 320 46.51 77.42 -1.01
N TYR A 321 45.18 77.33 -0.95
CA TYR A 321 44.27 78.31 -1.55
C TYR A 321 42.84 78.04 -1.03
N ASN A 322 42.10 79.14 -0.86
CA ASN A 322 40.89 79.27 -0.07
C ASN A 322 39.69 78.49 -0.62
N GLU A 323 38.81 78.12 0.32
CA GLU A 323 37.39 77.84 0.11
C GLU A 323 36.74 78.87 -0.82
N HIS A 324 35.96 78.40 -1.80
CA HIS A 324 34.63 78.92 -2.05
C HIS A 324 33.80 77.92 -2.87
N ASP A 325 32.64 77.62 -2.27
CA ASP A 325 31.32 77.43 -2.86
C ASP A 325 31.01 76.26 -3.80
N GLU A 326 30.14 75.41 -3.23
CA GLU A 326 28.80 75.11 -3.71
C GLU A 326 28.61 74.55 -5.14
N ARG A 327 27.98 73.38 -5.12
CA ARG A 327 26.75 73.04 -5.85
C ARG A 327 26.83 72.46 -7.27
N ASP A 328 25.96 71.47 -7.37
CA ASP A 328 25.11 71.06 -8.49
C ASP A 328 25.68 70.09 -9.55
N GLU A 329 25.15 68.88 -9.41
CA GLU A 329 24.29 68.21 -10.40
C GLU A 329 24.90 67.71 -11.73
N GLU A 330 24.74 66.39 -11.85
CA GLU A 330 24.08 65.68 -12.95
C GLU A 330 24.84 65.27 -14.22
N GLU A 331 24.51 64.01 -14.54
CA GLU A 331 24.36 63.38 -15.85
C GLU A 331 25.59 62.90 -16.63
N GLY A 332 25.66 61.56 -16.72
CA GLY A 332 25.69 60.77 -17.96
C GLY A 332 26.61 61.20 -19.09
N ASP A 333 27.50 60.31 -19.53
CA ASP A 333 27.17 59.39 -20.62
C ASP A 333 28.39 58.50 -20.95
N GLU A 334 28.08 57.42 -21.67
CA GLU A 334 28.89 56.31 -22.17
C GLU A 334 30.29 56.62 -22.75
N GLY A 335 31.19 55.62 -22.63
CA GLY A 335 32.17 55.34 -23.69
C GLY A 335 33.60 55.01 -23.27
N GLY A 336 33.92 53.70 -23.27
CA GLY A 336 35.21 53.15 -23.77
C GLY A 336 36.52 53.43 -23.00
N PRO A 337 37.55 52.57 -23.14
CA PRO A 337 38.69 52.56 -22.23
C PRO A 337 39.78 53.55 -22.67
N GLU A 338 40.00 54.63 -21.92
CA GLU A 338 41.25 55.39 -21.99
C GLU A 338 42.29 54.79 -21.05
N VAL A 339 43.02 53.82 -21.58
CA VAL A 339 44.37 53.48 -21.11
C VAL A 339 45.32 54.58 -21.62
N ASP A 340 46.36 54.85 -20.81
CA ASP A 340 47.56 55.65 -21.12
C ASP A 340 47.48 57.18 -21.00
N LYS A 341 47.98 57.68 -19.85
CA LYS A 341 49.07 58.69 -19.79
C LYS A 341 49.50 59.14 -18.38
N LYS A 342 48.80 58.78 -17.30
CA LYS A 342 49.19 59.19 -15.92
C LYS A 342 50.16 58.22 -15.22
N GLU A 343 50.39 57.02 -15.75
CA GLU A 343 51.28 56.03 -15.13
C GLU A 343 52.78 56.20 -15.45
N LEU A 344 53.16 56.98 -16.47
CA LEU A 344 54.57 57.09 -16.89
C LEU A 344 55.46 57.97 -15.99
N ASN A 345 54.92 58.55 -14.91
CA ASN A 345 55.65 59.45 -14.01
C ASN A 345 55.56 59.04 -12.52
N SER A 346 55.35 57.76 -12.21
CA SER A 346 55.52 57.24 -10.83
C SER A 346 56.98 57.41 -10.38
N PHE A 347 57.21 57.96 -9.18
CA PHE A 347 58.56 58.11 -8.63
C PHE A 347 59.24 56.74 -8.47
N TYR A 348 58.48 55.71 -8.10
CA TYR A 348 59.02 54.37 -7.88
C TYR A 348 59.61 53.77 -9.15
N THR A 349 58.98 53.95 -10.31
CA THR A 349 59.53 53.44 -11.59
C THR A 349 60.90 54.03 -11.96
N LYS A 350 61.19 55.26 -11.52
CA LYS A 350 62.49 55.90 -11.71
C LYS A 350 63.47 55.56 -10.58
N ALA A 351 62.98 55.36 -9.37
CA ALA A 351 63.79 55.15 -8.17
C ALA A 351 64.31 53.71 -8.02
N PHE A 352 63.53 52.72 -8.46
CA PHE A 352 63.83 51.29 -8.33
C PHE A 352 64.25 50.67 -9.66
N ASP A 353 65.18 49.71 -9.64
CA ASP A 353 65.59 48.95 -10.83
C ASP A 353 64.62 47.78 -11.11
N TYR A 354 63.94 47.30 -10.06
CA TYR A 354 62.93 46.24 -10.14
C TYR A 354 61.87 46.44 -9.06
N ILE A 355 60.59 46.28 -9.40
CA ILE A 355 59.47 46.45 -8.47
C ILE A 355 58.65 45.16 -8.46
N ILE A 356 58.42 44.62 -7.27
CA ILE A 356 57.50 43.50 -7.04
C ILE A 356 56.24 44.05 -6.41
N LYS A 357 55.12 43.96 -7.12
CA LYS A 357 53.79 44.30 -6.60
C LYS A 357 53.15 43.03 -6.07
N LEU A 358 52.90 42.95 -4.75
CA LEU A 358 52.12 41.85 -4.18
C LEU A 358 50.62 42.22 -4.23
N PRO A 359 49.77 41.39 -4.84
CA PRO A 359 48.34 41.66 -4.90
C PRO A 359 47.68 41.57 -3.52
N GLN A 360 46.51 42.19 -3.38
CA GLN A 360 45.63 41.89 -2.25
C GLN A 360 45.20 40.43 -2.30
N ILE A 361 45.03 39.82 -1.14
CA ILE A 361 44.57 38.44 -1.04
C ILE A 361 43.13 38.37 -1.54
N SER A 362 42.90 37.67 -2.66
CA SER A 362 41.55 37.43 -3.19
C SER A 362 40.68 36.75 -2.13
N VAL A 363 39.38 37.04 -2.17
CA VAL A 363 38.37 36.31 -1.40
C VAL A 363 38.50 34.81 -1.65
N ASP A 364 38.77 34.40 -2.90
CA ASP A 364 38.92 32.99 -3.31
C ASP A 364 40.12 32.29 -2.62
N ASN A 365 41.12 33.04 -2.19
CA ASN A 365 42.31 32.50 -1.53
C ASN A 365 42.19 32.47 0.00
N ARG A 366 41.17 33.12 0.59
CA ARG A 366 41.00 33.20 2.06
C ARG A 366 40.76 31.82 2.67
N GLU A 367 40.02 30.95 1.98
CA GLU A 367 39.75 29.58 2.41
C GLU A 367 41.04 28.76 2.55
N ALA A 368 41.87 28.73 1.50
CA ALA A 368 43.13 28.00 1.50
C ALA A 368 44.07 28.47 2.63
N ILE A 369 44.09 29.79 2.90
CA ILE A 369 44.89 30.36 3.98
C ILE A 369 44.35 29.95 5.35
N LEU A 370 43.04 30.01 5.58
CA LEU A 370 42.44 29.59 6.84
C LEU A 370 42.69 28.10 7.10
N CYS A 371 42.49 27.24 6.09
CA CYS A 371 42.78 25.81 6.17
C CYS A 371 44.25 25.53 6.52
N SER A 372 45.19 26.28 5.94
CA SER A 372 46.61 26.16 6.31
C SER A 372 46.84 26.52 7.79
N ILE A 373 46.27 27.63 8.27
CA ILE A 373 46.39 28.06 9.68
C ILE A 373 45.80 27.01 10.62
N MET A 374 44.66 26.42 10.26
CA MET A 374 43.98 25.41 11.05
C MET A 374 44.78 24.10 11.14
N ASN A 375 45.37 23.67 10.02
CA ASN A 375 46.23 22.49 9.99
C ASN A 375 47.49 22.68 10.86
N ASP A 376 48.03 23.89 10.94
CA ASP A 376 49.17 24.20 11.82
C ASP A 376 48.85 24.01 13.31
N ILE A 377 47.60 24.25 13.72
CA ILE A 377 47.13 24.14 15.12
C ILE A 377 46.29 22.89 15.40
N LYS A 378 46.24 21.94 14.47
CA LYS A 378 45.37 20.76 14.51
C LYS A 378 45.49 19.95 15.80
N THR A 379 46.70 19.77 16.32
CA THR A 379 46.94 19.03 17.56
C THR A 379 46.28 19.70 18.77
N ASP A 380 46.23 21.02 18.80
CA ASP A 380 45.56 21.75 19.88
C ASP A 380 44.04 21.76 19.70
N LEU A 381 43.55 21.78 18.47
CA LEU A 381 42.11 21.62 18.17
C LEU A 381 41.59 20.26 18.61
N LYS A 382 42.38 19.19 18.43
CA LYS A 382 42.11 17.85 18.99
C LYS A 382 42.00 17.86 20.52
N ASN A 383 42.90 18.57 21.19
CA ASN A 383 42.90 18.63 22.66
C ASN A 383 41.67 19.37 23.24
N ILE A 384 41.06 20.27 22.48
CA ILE A 384 39.82 20.94 22.87
C ILE A 384 38.60 20.13 22.39
N GLY A 385 38.79 19.06 21.61
CA GLY A 385 37.75 18.20 21.07
C GLY A 385 36.85 18.90 20.06
N LEU A 386 37.45 19.74 19.20
CA LEU A 386 36.79 20.35 18.04
C LEU A 386 37.10 19.55 16.75
N VAL A 387 38.12 18.69 16.78
CA VAL A 387 38.48 17.81 15.65
C VAL A 387 38.84 16.45 16.21
N ASN A 388 38.28 15.40 15.63
CA ASN A 388 38.54 14.01 16.06
C ASN A 388 39.47 13.25 15.10
N SER A 389 39.62 13.70 13.84
CA SER A 389 40.37 12.99 12.79
C SER A 389 41.81 13.46 12.61
N ASP A 390 42.67 12.56 12.10
CA ASP A 390 44.02 12.87 11.60
C ASP A 390 44.05 13.35 10.14
N GLU A 391 42.90 13.64 9.54
CA GLU A 391 42.78 14.15 8.16
C GLU A 391 42.99 15.66 8.07
N ALA A 392 43.47 16.15 6.92
CA ALA A 392 43.71 17.59 6.74
C ALA A 392 42.41 18.38 6.92
N ILE A 393 42.46 19.44 7.73
CA ILE A 393 41.31 20.32 7.96
C ILE A 393 41.05 21.12 6.69
N THR A 394 39.83 21.01 6.19
CA THR A 394 39.27 21.78 5.07
C THR A 394 38.17 22.72 5.60
N MET A 395 37.62 23.57 4.73
CA MET A 395 36.53 24.48 5.11
C MET A 395 35.30 23.74 5.63
N ASP A 396 35.03 22.55 5.10
CA ASP A 396 33.88 21.71 5.48
C ASP A 396 34.17 20.85 6.73
N SER A 397 35.40 20.85 7.23
CA SER A 397 35.79 19.98 8.35
C SER A 397 35.29 20.47 9.71
N ILE A 398 34.97 21.76 9.85
CA ILE A 398 34.39 22.33 11.08
C ILE A 398 33.33 23.35 10.68
N ASN A 399 32.11 23.15 11.17
CA ASN A 399 31.01 24.05 10.88
C ASN A 399 31.29 25.47 11.42
N GLY A 400 31.11 26.46 10.55
CA GLY A 400 31.26 27.88 10.88
C GLY A 400 32.60 28.53 10.57
N LEU A 401 33.58 27.81 10.00
CA LEU A 401 34.84 28.41 9.54
C LEU A 401 34.63 29.52 8.49
N GLN A 402 33.58 29.41 7.68
CA GLN A 402 33.16 30.46 6.73
C GLN A 402 32.96 31.83 7.40
N TRP A 403 32.44 31.89 8.63
CA TRP A 403 32.20 33.14 9.35
C TRP A 403 33.49 33.86 9.76
N ILE A 404 34.62 33.15 9.79
CA ILE A 404 35.93 33.74 10.06
C ILE A 404 36.42 34.58 8.87
N ILE A 405 36.09 34.17 7.63
CA ILE A 405 36.56 34.81 6.39
C ILE A 405 35.53 35.73 5.72
N TYR A 406 34.28 35.71 6.21
CA TYR A 406 33.16 36.49 5.70
C TYR A 406 33.26 37.98 6.08
N GLY A 407 32.99 38.89 5.14
CA GLY A 407 33.08 40.35 5.34
C GLY A 407 34.00 41.06 4.35
N GLN A 408 33.94 42.38 4.33
CA GLN A 408 34.62 43.18 3.29
C GLN A 408 36.13 43.33 3.56
N ASN A 409 36.54 43.51 4.82
CA ASN A 409 37.92 43.87 5.19
C ASN A 409 38.66 42.77 5.98
N VAL A 410 38.67 41.54 5.46
CA VAL A 410 39.30 40.39 6.13
C VAL A 410 40.69 40.08 5.55
N ASP A 411 41.75 40.45 6.27
CA ASP A 411 43.13 40.08 5.97
C ASP A 411 43.61 38.86 6.81
N ILE A 412 44.84 38.37 6.59
CA ILE A 412 45.39 37.22 7.35
C ILE A 412 45.38 37.47 8.86
N ARG A 413 45.61 38.72 9.28
CA ARG A 413 45.67 39.08 10.69
C ARG A 413 44.28 39.04 11.32
N GLU A 414 43.27 39.54 10.61
CA GLU A 414 41.89 39.53 11.04
C GLU A 414 41.30 38.12 11.06
N MET A 415 41.63 37.26 10.08
CA MET A 415 41.29 35.83 10.13
C MET A 415 41.83 35.16 11.40
N LYS A 416 43.11 35.41 11.75
CA LYS A 416 43.71 34.88 12.98
C LYS A 416 43.04 35.43 14.25
N ASN A 417 42.68 36.71 14.24
CA ASN A 417 42.01 37.36 15.38
C ASN A 417 40.60 36.79 15.62
N ARG A 418 39.77 36.75 14.57
CA ARG A 418 38.42 36.17 14.62
C ARG A 418 38.47 34.71 15.08
N LEU A 419 39.37 33.91 14.50
CA LEU A 419 39.56 32.50 14.89
C LEU A 419 39.94 32.36 16.38
N ASN A 420 40.88 33.17 16.88
CA ASN A 420 41.27 33.17 18.29
C ASN A 420 40.09 33.49 19.22
N GLN A 421 39.30 34.52 18.90
CA GLN A 421 38.15 34.92 19.72
C GLN A 421 37.07 33.82 19.74
N SER A 422 36.78 33.21 18.59
CA SER A 422 35.82 32.12 18.46
C SER A 422 36.24 30.90 19.28
N LEU A 423 37.52 30.51 19.24
CA LEU A 423 38.04 29.37 20.01
C LEU A 423 38.02 29.61 21.53
N ILE A 424 38.31 30.84 21.98
CA ILE A 424 38.21 31.22 23.41
C ILE A 424 36.77 31.07 23.89
N MET A 425 35.84 31.54 23.08
CA MET A 425 34.42 31.53 23.38
C MET A 425 33.84 30.11 23.38
N TYR A 426 34.20 29.30 22.39
CA TYR A 426 33.87 27.87 22.33
C TYR A 426 34.36 27.12 23.58
N LYS A 427 35.63 27.32 23.96
CA LYS A 427 36.21 26.70 25.16
C LYS A 427 35.47 27.09 26.44
N ARG A 428 34.98 28.33 26.52
CA ARG A 428 34.19 28.80 27.67
C ARG A 428 32.85 28.07 27.73
N ILE A 429 32.16 27.90 26.60
CA ILE A 429 30.87 27.22 26.52
C ILE A 429 31.02 25.72 26.79
N LYS A 430 32.05 25.07 26.24
CA LYS A 430 32.35 23.65 26.48
C LYS A 430 32.60 23.32 27.95
N ARG A 431 33.21 24.26 28.70
CA ARG A 431 33.41 24.11 30.16
C ARG A 431 32.13 24.19 31.00
N LEU A 432 31.03 24.66 30.43
CA LEU A 432 29.75 24.77 31.12
C LEU A 432 28.89 23.51 30.96
N GLU A 433 29.44 22.40 30.44
CA GLU A 433 28.75 21.11 30.21
C GLU A 433 27.49 21.20 29.33
N LEU A 434 27.36 22.31 28.56
CA LEU A 434 26.30 22.56 27.58
C LEU A 434 26.52 21.82 26.25
N ALA A 435 27.55 20.99 26.15
CA ALA A 435 28.04 20.46 24.89
C ALA A 435 28.48 19.00 25.04
N ASP A 436 27.72 18.10 24.42
CA ASP A 436 28.32 16.94 23.75
C ASP A 436 29.02 17.40 22.47
N GLU A 437 29.72 16.52 21.77
CA GLU A 437 30.62 16.80 20.64
C GLU A 437 29.95 17.42 19.39
N ASP A 438 29.34 18.61 19.50
CA ASP A 438 28.63 19.28 18.41
C ASP A 438 29.40 20.49 17.86
N ASP A 439 29.75 20.42 16.57
CA ASP A 439 30.40 21.48 15.79
C ASP A 439 29.55 22.77 15.67
N ASP A 440 28.23 22.68 15.90
CA ASP A 440 27.27 23.81 15.82
C ASP A 440 27.56 24.91 16.86
N ILE A 441 28.08 24.56 18.04
CA ILE A 441 28.41 25.55 19.07
C ILE A 441 29.58 26.42 18.65
N PHE A 442 30.58 25.86 17.94
CA PHE A 442 31.68 26.65 17.41
C PHE A 442 31.19 27.60 16.32
N GLN A 443 30.26 27.15 15.47
CA GLN A 443 29.62 28.00 14.47
C GLN A 443 28.90 29.19 15.11
N LYS A 444 28.11 28.99 16.17
CA LYS A 444 27.44 30.07 16.91
C LYS A 444 28.46 31.05 17.52
N CYS A 445 29.59 30.55 18.03
CA CYS A 445 30.68 31.40 18.51
C CYS A 445 31.29 32.24 17.38
N ALA A 446 31.57 31.63 16.22
CA ALA A 446 32.13 32.32 15.07
C ALA A 446 31.20 33.39 14.51
N VAL A 447 29.88 33.11 14.47
CA VAL A 447 28.84 34.08 14.09
C VAL A 447 28.85 35.30 14.99
N VAL A 448 28.89 35.11 16.32
CA VAL A 448 28.90 36.24 17.27
C VAL A 448 30.17 37.08 17.13
N VAL A 449 31.32 36.44 16.91
CA VAL A 449 32.58 37.13 16.66
C VAL A 449 32.53 37.91 15.35
N TYR A 450 31.94 37.34 14.30
CA TYR A 450 31.66 38.05 13.05
C TYR A 450 30.81 39.29 13.28
N LEU A 451 29.68 39.18 14.00
CA LEU A 451 28.82 40.32 14.34
C LEU A 451 29.58 41.40 15.15
N LYS A 452 30.41 40.99 16.12
CA LYS A 452 31.21 41.90 16.95
C LYS A 452 32.29 42.66 16.17
N THR A 453 32.83 42.06 15.12
CA THR A 453 33.98 42.61 14.37
C THR A 453 33.56 43.37 13.12
N GLU A 454 32.54 42.89 12.40
CA GLU A 454 32.02 43.55 11.19
C GLU A 454 31.03 44.68 11.54
N PHE A 455 30.21 44.49 12.58
CA PHE A 455 29.15 45.43 13.00
C PHE A 455 29.34 45.91 14.44
N GLU A 456 30.56 46.33 14.77
CA GLU A 456 30.97 46.66 16.14
C GLU A 456 30.02 47.68 16.82
N SER A 457 29.68 48.78 16.13
CA SER A 457 28.82 49.83 16.69
C SER A 457 27.38 49.37 16.93
N ASP A 458 26.81 48.59 15.99
CA ASP A 458 25.45 48.07 16.10
C ASP A 458 25.35 47.00 17.19
N TYR A 459 26.35 46.12 17.30
CA TYR A 459 26.37 45.05 18.30
C TYR A 459 26.34 45.60 19.73
N TYR A 460 27.13 46.64 20.01
CA TYR A 460 27.18 47.26 21.33
C TYR A 460 26.00 48.22 21.61
N ALA A 461 25.15 48.49 20.62
CA ALA A 461 23.92 49.28 20.81
C ALA A 461 22.72 48.43 21.30
N LEU A 462 22.83 47.09 21.30
CA LEU A 462 21.78 46.18 21.76
C LEU A 462 21.60 46.24 23.29
N SER A 463 20.34 46.25 23.76
CA SER A 463 19.99 46.22 25.18
C SER A 463 19.90 44.79 25.74
N ASP A 464 20.00 44.67 27.07
CA ASP A 464 19.93 43.42 27.83
C ASP A 464 18.49 42.86 27.85
N GLY A 465 18.03 42.32 26.71
CA GLY A 465 16.66 41.83 26.52
C GLY A 465 16.16 41.91 25.08
N ASP A 466 16.76 42.77 24.25
CA ASP A 466 16.31 42.98 22.86
C ASP A 466 16.31 41.67 22.07
N MET A 467 17.38 40.88 22.21
CA MET A 467 17.46 39.57 21.55
C MET A 467 16.45 38.54 22.08
N GLN A 468 15.99 38.64 23.34
CA GLN A 468 14.91 37.79 23.84
C GLN A 468 13.59 38.14 23.15
N ASN A 469 13.28 39.43 23.01
CA ASN A 469 12.05 39.90 22.37
C ASN A 469 12.04 39.51 20.89
N VAL A 470 13.18 39.65 20.20
CA VAL A 470 13.38 39.17 18.82
C VAL A 470 13.06 37.69 18.69
N LEU A 471 13.57 36.84 19.61
CA LEU A 471 13.33 35.40 19.57
C LEU A 471 11.88 35.05 19.94
N ASP A 472 11.28 35.72 20.91
CA ASP A 472 9.88 35.52 21.31
C ASP A 472 8.92 35.93 20.18
N ASP A 473 9.17 37.07 19.51
CA ASP A 473 8.41 37.53 18.34
C ASP A 473 8.59 36.60 17.14
N TYR A 474 9.81 36.06 16.94
CA TYR A 474 10.10 35.05 15.91
C TYR A 474 9.35 33.74 16.17
N LEU A 475 9.33 33.25 17.41
CA LEU A 475 8.56 32.07 17.82
C LEU A 475 7.06 32.27 17.56
N CYS A 476 6.54 33.48 17.79
CA CYS A 476 5.15 33.85 17.49
C CYS A 476 4.88 34.05 15.98
N LYS A 477 5.86 33.80 15.10
CA LYS A 477 5.77 34.00 13.64
C LYS A 477 5.32 35.41 13.21
N ARG A 478 5.69 36.45 13.97
CA ARG A 478 5.37 37.84 13.61
C ARG A 478 6.23 38.29 12.43
N GLU A 479 5.64 38.83 11.37
CA GLU A 479 6.36 39.21 10.14
C GLU A 479 7.49 40.24 10.36
N ASN A 480 7.34 41.12 11.37
CA ASN A 480 8.22 42.27 11.62
C ASN A 480 8.94 42.22 12.97
N TYR A 481 9.46 41.04 13.36
CA TYR A 481 10.07 40.76 14.67
C TYR A 481 11.40 41.51 14.99
N LEU A 482 11.92 42.35 14.09
CA LEU A 482 13.18 43.09 14.26
C LEU A 482 13.02 44.62 14.26
N THR A 483 11.80 45.11 14.01
CA THR A 483 11.52 46.56 13.81
C THR A 483 11.77 47.43 15.05
N HIS A 484 11.86 46.81 16.23
CA HIS A 484 12.12 47.49 17.50
C HIS A 484 13.61 47.73 17.78
N LEU A 485 14.53 47.17 16.98
CA LEU A 485 15.98 47.35 17.16
C LEU A 485 16.45 48.71 16.61
N LYS A 486 17.17 49.48 17.44
CA LYS A 486 17.75 50.77 17.07
C LYS A 486 19.16 50.63 16.47
N VAL A 487 19.27 49.93 15.34
CA VAL A 487 20.55 49.55 14.70
C VAL A 487 20.47 49.72 13.17
N SER A 488 21.60 49.60 12.46
CA SER A 488 21.63 49.73 11.00
C SER A 488 20.79 48.67 10.27
N GLN A 489 20.25 49.01 9.09
CA GLN A 489 19.46 48.07 8.28
C GLN A 489 20.28 46.85 7.81
N GLN A 490 21.58 47.03 7.57
CA GLN A 490 22.48 45.94 7.21
C GLN A 490 22.61 44.93 8.36
N PHE A 491 22.71 45.41 9.60
CA PHE A 491 22.72 44.56 10.79
C PHE A 491 21.39 43.85 11.02
N ILE A 492 20.25 44.54 10.83
CA ILE A 492 18.91 43.93 10.90
C ILE A 492 18.79 42.75 9.94
N ASN A 493 19.20 42.93 8.68
CA ASN A 493 19.14 41.87 7.67
C ASN A 493 20.00 40.66 8.07
N GLN A 494 21.18 40.89 8.68
CA GLN A 494 22.04 39.82 9.18
C GLN A 494 21.42 39.09 10.37
N ILE A 495 20.90 39.82 11.38
CA ILE A 495 20.22 39.19 12.52
C ILE A 495 19.02 38.37 12.06
N LYS A 496 18.25 38.87 11.08
CA LYS A 496 17.14 38.14 10.46
C LYS A 496 17.59 36.78 9.94
N THR A 497 18.59 36.78 9.07
CA THR A 497 19.15 35.55 8.49
C THR A 497 19.72 34.61 9.55
N LEU A 498 20.34 35.13 10.59
CA LEU A 498 20.95 34.31 11.64
C LEU A 498 19.92 33.67 12.59
N VAL A 499 18.83 34.37 12.89
CA VAL A 499 17.69 33.82 13.66
C VAL A 499 16.93 32.78 12.84
N GLU A 500 16.65 33.06 11.55
CA GLU A 500 16.01 32.10 10.63
C GLU A 500 16.85 30.82 10.46
N ARG A 501 18.18 30.96 10.45
CA ARG A 501 19.13 29.82 10.42
C ARG A 501 19.40 29.18 11.78
N LYS A 502 18.75 29.65 12.87
CA LYS A 502 18.95 29.21 14.27
C LYS A 502 20.41 29.27 14.77
N LEU A 503 21.23 30.12 14.14
CA LEU A 503 22.57 30.47 14.61
C LEU A 503 22.52 31.48 15.75
N ILE A 504 21.37 32.13 15.92
CA ILE A 504 20.94 32.81 17.13
C ILE A 504 19.64 32.13 17.59
N ASP A 505 19.66 31.54 18.78
CA ASP A 505 18.62 30.70 19.35
C ASP A 505 18.34 31.05 20.83
N LEU A 506 17.54 30.24 21.52
CA LEU A 506 17.16 30.48 22.92
C LEU A 506 18.37 30.45 23.88
N ASN A 507 19.51 29.92 23.44
CA ASN A 507 20.77 29.93 24.19
C ASN A 507 21.60 31.18 23.96
N TYR A 508 21.11 32.20 23.24
CA TYR A 508 21.92 33.38 22.87
C TYR A 508 22.66 34.00 24.04
N ARG A 509 22.09 33.98 25.25
CA ARG A 509 22.76 34.51 26.46
C ARG A 509 24.10 33.82 26.77
N CYS A 510 24.26 32.54 26.43
CA CYS A 510 25.51 31.80 26.64
C CYS A 510 26.66 32.29 25.75
N TYR A 511 26.34 32.88 24.60
CA TYR A 511 27.32 33.34 23.62
C TYR A 511 27.36 34.87 23.42
N PHE A 512 26.26 35.60 23.60
CA PHE A 512 26.26 37.07 23.59
C PHE A 512 26.90 37.66 24.85
N TYR A 513 26.66 37.05 26.01
CA TYR A 513 27.03 37.61 27.32
C TYR A 513 27.99 36.73 28.12
N ASN A 514 28.55 37.31 29.19
CA ASN A 514 29.39 36.60 30.16
C ASN A 514 28.52 36.10 31.32
N MET A 515 28.30 34.80 31.38
CA MET A 515 27.50 34.18 32.45
C MET A 515 28.32 33.89 33.72
N PRO A 516 27.73 34.00 34.93
CA PRO A 516 28.36 33.55 36.18
C PRO A 516 28.72 32.06 36.17
N LYS A 517 29.72 31.66 36.96
CA LYS A 517 30.18 30.25 37.01
C LYS A 517 29.16 29.27 37.60
N GLU A 518 28.28 29.74 38.49
CA GLU A 518 27.33 28.90 39.26
C GLU A 518 25.87 29.01 38.79
N SER A 519 25.60 29.68 37.68
CA SER A 519 24.24 29.74 37.14
C SER A 519 23.75 28.34 36.78
N LYS A 520 22.60 27.91 37.33
CA LYS A 520 21.91 26.66 36.97
C LYS A 520 21.53 26.73 35.50
N LYS A 521 21.96 25.75 34.71
CA LYS A 521 21.72 25.69 33.26
C LYS A 521 21.25 24.30 32.90
N TYR A 522 20.46 24.24 31.83
CA TYR A 522 20.09 22.98 31.21
C TYR A 522 21.35 22.25 30.73
N THR A 523 21.41 20.93 30.88
CA THR A 523 22.40 20.09 30.21
C THR A 523 22.20 20.12 28.68
N SER A 524 23.13 19.55 27.94
CA SER A 524 23.02 19.36 26.47
C SER A 524 21.65 18.77 26.09
N ASP A 525 21.28 17.64 26.71
CA ASP A 525 20.01 16.94 26.44
C ASP A 525 18.79 17.74 26.91
N GLU A 526 18.83 18.33 28.11
CA GLU A 526 17.74 19.17 28.62
C GLU A 526 17.46 20.36 27.69
N MET A 527 18.51 20.98 27.15
CA MET A 527 18.37 22.11 26.25
C MET A 527 17.86 21.67 24.87
N LYS A 528 18.28 20.50 24.38
CA LYS A 528 17.75 19.92 23.13
C LYS A 528 16.25 19.62 23.25
N VAL A 529 15.80 19.04 24.36
CA VAL A 529 14.37 18.81 24.64
C VAL A 529 13.61 20.14 24.78
N TYR A 530 14.10 21.06 25.60
CA TYR A 530 13.48 22.37 25.81
C TYR A 530 13.32 23.14 24.49
N SER A 531 14.39 23.24 23.70
CA SER A 531 14.35 23.94 22.41
C SER A 531 13.44 23.24 21.40
N SER A 532 13.44 21.92 21.33
CA SER A 532 12.57 21.17 20.41
C SER A 532 11.10 21.46 20.70
N ILE A 533 10.70 21.46 21.98
CA ILE A 533 9.34 21.81 22.39
C ILE A 533 9.02 23.28 22.10
N VAL A 534 9.86 24.22 22.51
CA VAL A 534 9.57 25.67 22.34
C VAL A 534 9.55 26.08 20.86
N TYR A 535 10.43 25.56 20.02
CA TYR A 535 10.40 25.82 18.57
C TYR A 535 9.34 24.98 17.84
N GLY A 536 8.89 23.87 18.41
CA GLY A 536 7.96 22.94 17.77
C GLY A 536 8.60 22.07 16.69
N GLU A 537 9.92 21.84 16.76
CA GLU A 537 10.70 21.12 15.73
C GLU A 537 11.72 20.19 16.38
N VAL A 538 11.66 18.89 16.07
CA VAL A 538 12.67 17.91 16.48
C VAL A 538 13.76 17.86 15.42
N GLN A 539 15.00 18.15 15.81
CA GLN A 539 16.14 18.24 14.88
C GLN A 539 17.02 16.98 14.85
N PHE A 540 16.61 15.92 15.55
CA PHE A 540 17.41 14.71 15.79
C PHE A 540 16.66 13.47 15.31
N ASP A 541 17.39 12.36 15.17
CA ASP A 541 16.77 11.06 14.93
C ASP A 541 15.79 10.71 16.06
N SER A 542 14.66 10.10 15.72
CA SER A 542 13.54 9.83 16.63
C SER A 542 13.97 8.99 17.85
N ALA A 543 14.92 8.07 17.66
CA ALA A 543 15.43 7.21 18.73
C ALA A 543 16.33 7.97 19.74
N ASP A 544 17.13 8.92 19.24
CA ASP A 544 17.99 9.73 20.10
C ASP A 544 17.17 10.70 20.96
N TYR A 545 16.14 11.31 20.37
CA TYR A 545 15.25 12.20 21.09
C TYR A 545 14.43 11.47 22.17
N GLU A 546 13.95 10.25 21.89
CA GLU A 546 13.26 9.40 22.88
C GLU A 546 14.17 9.11 24.09
N ARG A 547 15.45 8.77 23.86
CA ARG A 547 16.40 8.57 24.95
C ARG A 547 16.59 9.85 25.77
N MET A 548 16.70 11.02 25.12
CA MET A 548 16.89 12.30 25.80
C MET A 548 15.67 12.65 26.66
N ILE A 549 14.47 12.58 26.10
CA ILE A 549 13.24 13.00 26.79
C ILE A 549 12.92 12.13 27.99
N LEU A 550 13.22 10.82 27.94
CA LEU A 550 13.06 9.91 29.08
C LEU A 550 13.98 10.27 30.26
N ASN A 551 15.21 10.71 29.96
CA ASN A 551 16.26 10.99 30.96
C ASN A 551 16.17 12.41 31.57
N VAL A 552 15.54 13.36 30.89
CA VAL A 552 15.40 14.75 31.33
C VAL A 552 14.38 14.89 32.47
N ASP A 553 14.59 15.80 33.42
CA ASP A 553 13.63 16.12 34.50
C ASP A 553 12.31 16.67 33.91
N GLU A 554 11.16 16.23 34.43
CA GLU A 554 9.83 16.71 33.98
C GLU A 554 9.72 18.23 34.07
N LYS A 555 10.43 18.88 35.00
CA LYS A 555 10.49 20.33 35.12
C LYS A 555 10.93 21.02 33.83
N VAL A 556 11.81 20.42 33.04
CA VAL A 556 12.27 21.01 31.76
C VAL A 556 11.15 21.04 30.73
N ILE A 557 10.31 19.99 30.70
CA ILE A 557 9.12 19.91 29.84
C ILE A 557 8.09 20.94 30.30
N ILE A 558 7.86 21.04 31.62
CA ILE A 558 6.98 22.05 32.22
C ILE A 558 7.45 23.46 31.88
N ASP A 559 8.74 23.78 32.05
CA ASP A 559 9.31 25.10 31.73
C ASP A 559 9.14 25.44 30.23
N ALA A 560 9.22 24.43 29.35
CA ALA A 560 9.02 24.60 27.90
C ALA A 560 7.55 24.86 27.55
N TYR A 561 6.62 24.11 28.13
CA TYR A 561 5.18 24.33 27.98
C TYR A 561 4.77 25.69 28.55
N ASP A 562 5.22 26.04 29.75
CA ASP A 562 5.04 27.36 30.35
C ASP A 562 5.47 28.49 29.40
N LYS A 563 6.60 28.33 28.72
CA LYS A 563 7.10 29.32 27.76
C LYS A 563 6.16 29.45 26.56
N ARG A 564 5.67 28.34 26.01
CA ARG A 564 4.72 28.34 24.89
C ARG A 564 3.37 28.95 25.28
N VAL A 565 2.81 28.54 26.41
CA VAL A 565 1.55 29.07 26.96
C VAL A 565 1.66 30.56 27.24
N LYS A 566 2.76 31.05 27.84
CA LYS A 566 3.01 32.49 28.04
C LYS A 566 3.08 33.29 26.75
N LEU A 567 3.55 32.67 25.66
CA LEU A 567 3.60 33.29 24.34
C LEU A 567 2.27 33.18 23.58
N GLY A 568 1.28 32.46 24.11
CA GLY A 568 0.02 32.18 23.43
C GLY A 568 0.19 31.28 22.20
N ILE A 569 1.21 30.43 22.20
CA ILE A 569 1.49 29.48 21.12
C ILE A 569 1.09 28.09 21.65
N GLY A 570 0.16 27.40 20.97
CA GLY A 570 -0.31 26.07 21.36
C GLY A 570 0.82 25.03 21.44
N LEU A 571 0.58 23.89 22.10
CA LEU A 571 1.55 22.81 22.22
C LEU A 571 1.92 22.22 20.83
N PRO A 572 3.13 21.69 20.62
CA PRO A 572 3.52 21.15 19.32
C PRO A 572 3.07 19.70 19.11
N PHE A 573 2.58 19.34 17.92
CA PHE A 573 2.00 18.02 17.64
C PHE A 573 2.91 16.83 17.96
N PHE A 574 4.22 16.94 17.77
CA PHE A 574 5.14 15.81 17.99
C PHE A 574 5.18 15.33 19.45
N ILE A 575 4.68 16.11 20.43
CA ILE A 575 4.71 15.69 21.84
C ILE A 575 3.94 14.41 22.10
N VAL A 576 2.92 14.10 21.27
CA VAL A 576 2.12 12.88 21.45
C VAL A 576 2.92 11.62 21.15
N GLN A 577 4.02 11.73 20.39
CA GLN A 577 4.91 10.60 20.08
C GLN A 577 5.72 10.15 21.31
N HIS A 578 5.77 10.97 22.37
CA HIS A 578 6.62 10.75 23.53
C HIS A 578 5.78 10.69 24.82
N GLN A 579 5.67 9.50 25.40
CA GLN A 579 4.80 9.20 26.55
C GLN A 579 5.01 10.16 27.74
N LYS A 580 6.26 10.50 28.06
CA LYS A 580 6.56 11.42 29.18
C LYS A 580 6.06 12.85 28.94
N SER A 581 6.11 13.34 27.69
CA SER A 581 5.60 14.67 27.34
C SER A 581 4.09 14.71 27.27
N LEU A 582 3.48 13.65 26.75
CA LEU A 582 2.03 13.48 26.71
C LEU A 582 1.44 13.42 28.12
N LYS A 583 2.11 12.73 29.05
CA LYS A 583 1.72 12.70 30.46
C LYS A 583 1.67 14.08 31.11
N VAL A 584 2.73 14.86 30.92
CA VAL A 584 2.77 16.24 31.47
C VAL A 584 1.68 17.11 30.84
N ALA A 585 1.37 16.93 29.56
CA ALA A 585 0.31 17.67 28.87
C ALA A 585 -1.09 17.32 29.42
N ASP A 586 -1.40 16.03 29.57
CA ASP A 586 -2.68 15.56 30.10
C ASP A 586 -2.90 15.95 31.58
N GLU A 587 -1.88 15.79 32.43
CA GLU A 587 -2.02 16.03 33.88
C GLU A 587 -2.03 17.51 34.28
N LEU A 588 -1.26 18.37 33.59
CA LEU A 588 -1.04 19.77 34.02
C LEU A 588 -1.54 20.82 33.01
N TYR A 589 -1.69 20.46 31.73
CA TYR A 589 -2.02 21.39 30.64
C TYR A 589 -3.22 20.90 29.80
N LYS A 590 -4.22 20.31 30.46
CA LYS A 590 -5.36 19.64 29.81
C LYS A 590 -6.09 20.50 28.76
N ASN A 591 -6.25 21.80 29.02
CA ASN A 591 -6.89 22.73 28.07
C ASN A 591 -6.02 22.94 26.81
N ASP A 592 -4.71 23.12 26.97
CA ASP A 592 -3.79 23.29 25.84
C ASP A 592 -3.64 21.98 25.04
N PHE A 593 -3.78 20.84 25.71
CA PHE A 593 -3.82 19.53 25.07
C PHE A 593 -5.13 19.31 24.30
N GLU A 594 -6.29 19.72 24.84
CA GLU A 594 -7.56 19.75 24.11
C GLU A 594 -7.46 20.63 22.87
N GLU A 595 -6.86 21.82 22.99
CA GLU A 595 -6.64 22.73 21.86
C GLU A 595 -5.73 22.10 20.79
N LEU A 596 -4.69 21.36 21.20
CA LEU A 596 -3.81 20.63 20.29
C LEU A 596 -4.57 19.56 19.51
N ILE A 597 -5.46 18.79 20.16
CA ILE A 597 -6.34 17.83 19.46
C ILE A 597 -7.25 18.60 18.50
N CYS A 598 -7.91 19.66 18.95
CA CYS A 598 -8.87 20.40 18.13
C CYS A 598 -8.25 21.10 16.92
N ASN A 599 -7.02 21.59 17.04
CA ASN A 599 -6.30 22.32 15.98
C ASN A 599 -5.57 21.41 14.98
N GLN A 600 -5.59 20.09 15.17
CA GLN A 600 -5.05 19.15 14.17
C GLN A 600 -5.81 19.31 12.84
N PRO A 601 -5.11 19.34 11.68
CA PRO A 601 -5.78 19.44 10.38
C PRO A 601 -6.52 18.13 10.04
N TYR A 602 -7.82 18.11 10.36
CA TYR A 602 -8.75 17.03 10.00
C TYR A 602 -9.26 17.20 8.56
N ASP A 603 -8.39 16.90 7.60
CA ASP A 603 -8.73 16.87 6.18
C ASP A 603 -8.19 15.62 5.48
N MET A 604 -8.78 15.28 4.33
CA MET A 604 -8.41 14.08 3.57
C MET A 604 -6.98 14.09 3.03
N ASN A 605 -6.38 15.26 2.78
CA ASN A 605 -4.99 15.33 2.29
C ASN A 605 -3.99 14.96 3.40
N ASN A 606 -4.34 15.22 4.67
CA ASN A 606 -3.51 14.97 5.84
C ASN A 606 -3.90 13.69 6.61
N ILE A 607 -4.76 12.83 6.03
CA ILE A 607 -5.36 11.71 6.76
C ILE A 607 -4.33 10.70 7.31
N ILE A 608 -3.22 10.46 6.62
CA ILE A 608 -2.16 9.54 7.07
C ILE A 608 -1.51 10.07 8.35
N SER A 609 -1.08 11.33 8.36
CA SER A 609 -0.49 11.96 9.54
C SER A 609 -1.49 12.09 10.68
N THR A 610 -2.75 12.34 10.38
CA THR A 610 -3.82 12.42 11.38
C THR A 610 -4.10 11.07 12.02
N LYS A 611 -4.08 9.97 11.26
CA LYS A 611 -4.16 8.60 11.80
C LYS A 611 -3.01 8.31 12.75
N GLU A 612 -1.77 8.60 12.36
CA GLU A 612 -0.60 8.41 13.25
C GLU A 612 -0.68 9.25 14.52
N PHE A 613 -1.14 10.50 14.41
CA PHE A 613 -1.39 11.38 15.54
C PHE A 613 -2.40 10.77 16.52
N ILE A 614 -3.56 10.32 16.01
CA ILE A 614 -4.62 9.69 16.81
C ILE A 614 -4.11 8.40 17.47
N ARG A 615 -3.37 7.55 16.75
CA ARG A 615 -2.77 6.33 17.33
C ARG A 615 -1.95 6.66 18.58
N ASN A 616 -1.07 7.65 18.47
CA ASN A 616 -0.18 8.02 19.58
C ASN A 616 -0.96 8.61 20.77
N VAL A 617 -2.04 9.36 20.52
CA VAL A 617 -2.95 9.86 21.57
C VAL A 617 -3.68 8.71 22.26
N LEU A 618 -4.13 7.68 21.51
CA LEU A 618 -4.89 6.55 22.06
C LEU A 618 -4.01 5.48 22.73
N GLU A 619 -2.78 5.28 22.27
CA GLU A 619 -1.78 4.38 22.88
C GLU A 619 -1.12 4.98 24.13
N TYR A 620 -1.62 6.12 24.62
CA TYR A 620 -1.13 6.74 25.84
C TYR A 620 -1.27 5.79 27.04
N ASN A 621 -0.15 5.51 27.71
CA ASN A 621 -0.10 4.57 28.82
C ASN A 621 -0.64 5.20 30.10
N ILE A 622 -1.92 4.93 30.39
CA ILE A 622 -2.65 5.47 31.54
C ILE A 622 -3.14 4.34 32.47
N GLU A 623 -3.27 4.65 33.76
CA GLU A 623 -3.84 3.74 34.76
C GLU A 623 -5.26 3.30 34.35
N ALA A 624 -5.57 2.00 34.52
CA ALA A 624 -6.84 1.42 34.09
C ALA A 624 -8.08 2.16 34.64
N GLU A 625 -8.00 2.69 35.86
CA GLU A 625 -9.07 3.45 36.52
C GLU A 625 -9.38 4.80 35.84
N LYS A 626 -8.39 5.40 35.16
CA LYS A 626 -8.52 6.72 34.49
C LYS A 626 -8.69 6.61 32.98
N ARG A 627 -8.49 5.41 32.42
CA ARG A 627 -8.50 5.19 30.96
C ARG A 627 -9.82 5.57 30.32
N GLN A 628 -10.95 5.22 30.94
CA GLN A 628 -12.28 5.54 30.41
C GLN A 628 -12.55 7.05 30.37
N GLU A 629 -12.15 7.78 31.42
CA GLU A 629 -12.28 9.25 31.47
C GLU A 629 -11.44 9.91 30.37
N TYR A 630 -10.20 9.43 30.17
CA TYR A 630 -9.31 9.91 29.13
C TYR A 630 -9.87 9.66 27.72
N LEU A 631 -10.35 8.44 27.42
CA LEU A 631 -10.93 8.13 26.11
C LEU A 631 -12.19 8.96 25.84
N SER A 632 -13.03 9.19 26.85
CA SER A 632 -14.21 10.06 26.75
C SER A 632 -13.83 11.53 26.46
N PHE A 633 -12.75 12.02 27.08
CA PHE A 633 -12.20 13.35 26.79
C PHE A 633 -11.68 13.45 25.35
N VAL A 634 -10.94 12.44 24.88
CA VAL A 634 -10.43 12.39 23.50
C VAL A 634 -11.58 12.29 22.49
N GLU A 635 -12.59 11.44 22.73
CA GLU A 635 -13.77 11.29 21.88
C GLU A 635 -14.49 12.63 21.70
N LYS A 636 -14.77 13.33 22.80
CA LYS A 636 -15.43 14.64 22.78
C LYS A 636 -14.61 15.67 22.00
N SER A 637 -13.30 15.69 22.22
CA SER A 637 -12.39 16.62 21.54
C SER A 637 -12.40 16.37 20.03
N LEU A 638 -12.29 15.12 19.60
CA LEU A 638 -12.34 14.70 18.19
C LEU A 638 -13.69 15.04 17.53
N LEU A 639 -14.80 14.79 18.22
CA LEU A 639 -16.14 15.11 17.71
C LEU A 639 -16.35 16.61 17.52
N SER A 640 -15.77 17.44 18.38
CA SER A 640 -15.89 18.89 18.28
C SER A 640 -15.08 19.49 17.12
N SER A 641 -14.04 18.79 16.66
CA SER A 641 -13.10 19.30 15.65
C SER A 641 -13.34 18.74 14.25
N ILE A 642 -13.87 17.52 14.11
CA ILE A 642 -14.08 16.87 12.82
C ILE A 642 -15.46 17.21 12.26
N ALA A 643 -15.52 18.22 11.38
CA ALA A 643 -16.76 18.58 10.68
C ALA A 643 -17.01 17.77 9.40
N ASP A 644 -15.95 17.32 8.71
CA ASP A 644 -16.07 16.55 7.47
C ASP A 644 -16.40 15.09 7.75
N LYS A 645 -17.57 14.64 7.29
CA LYS A 645 -18.07 13.27 7.45
C LYS A 645 -17.18 12.21 6.81
N ASN A 646 -16.47 12.52 5.72
CA ASN A 646 -15.54 11.58 5.08
C ASN A 646 -14.26 11.40 5.91
N VAL A 647 -13.79 12.47 6.55
CA VAL A 647 -12.64 12.42 7.46
C VAL A 647 -13.00 11.66 8.73
N LEU A 648 -14.19 11.93 9.28
CA LEU A 648 -14.72 11.18 10.43
C LEU A 648 -14.79 9.68 10.10
N PHE A 649 -15.29 9.33 8.92
CA PHE A 649 -15.35 7.94 8.45
C PHE A 649 -13.98 7.24 8.45
N GLU A 650 -12.97 7.85 7.83
CA GLU A 650 -11.62 7.30 7.77
C GLU A 650 -10.95 7.17 9.15
N ILE A 651 -11.27 8.10 10.06
CA ILE A 651 -10.78 8.06 11.45
C ILE A 651 -11.47 6.93 12.23
N ARG A 652 -12.81 6.81 12.16
CA ARG A 652 -13.55 5.72 12.82
C ARG A 652 -13.07 4.36 12.36
N LYS A 653 -12.93 4.16 11.04
CA LYS A 653 -12.36 2.93 10.45
C LYS A 653 -10.99 2.59 11.02
N TYR A 654 -10.14 3.59 11.21
CA TYR A 654 -8.81 3.41 11.78
C TYR A 654 -8.84 3.10 13.28
N ILE A 655 -9.72 3.75 14.05
CA ILE A 655 -9.91 3.45 15.49
C ILE A 655 -10.45 2.02 15.66
N CYS A 656 -11.39 1.57 14.82
CA CYS A 656 -11.89 0.19 14.84
C CYS A 656 -10.77 -0.84 14.66
N ASP A 657 -9.80 -0.57 13.78
CA ASP A 657 -8.68 -1.47 13.47
C ASP A 657 -7.67 -1.54 14.62
N LEU A 658 -7.42 -0.42 15.30
CA LEU A 658 -6.46 -0.35 16.39
C LEU A 658 -7.02 -0.77 17.76
N PHE A 659 -8.27 -0.40 18.06
CA PHE A 659 -8.85 -0.48 19.41
C PHE A 659 -10.25 -1.13 19.42
N THR A 660 -10.39 -2.26 18.73
CA THR A 660 -11.69 -2.96 18.59
C THR A 660 -12.40 -3.23 19.92
N SER A 661 -11.69 -3.66 20.96
CA SER A 661 -12.30 -4.00 22.26
C SER A 661 -12.77 -2.78 23.07
N GLU A 662 -12.39 -1.57 22.67
CA GLU A 662 -12.70 -0.32 23.37
C GLU A 662 -13.53 0.65 22.54
N ILE A 663 -13.97 0.24 21.36
CA ILE A 663 -14.70 1.08 20.41
C ILE A 663 -16.02 1.63 20.98
N MET A 664 -16.62 0.95 21.97
CA MET A 664 -17.80 1.44 22.68
C MET A 664 -17.57 2.75 23.43
N ASN A 665 -16.32 3.06 23.81
CA ASN A 665 -15.95 4.35 24.40
C ASN A 665 -15.94 5.50 23.36
N PHE A 666 -16.09 5.17 22.08
CA PHE A 666 -16.16 6.09 20.94
C PHE A 666 -17.55 6.08 20.26
N SER A 667 -18.57 5.63 20.98
CA SER A 667 -19.91 5.42 20.44
C SER A 667 -20.60 6.72 19.98
N ASN A 668 -20.32 7.87 20.61
CA ASN A 668 -20.87 9.16 20.20
C ASN A 668 -20.41 9.58 18.79
N MET A 669 -19.34 8.99 18.26
CA MET A 669 -18.88 9.21 16.88
C MET A 669 -19.83 8.61 15.81
N TYR A 670 -20.78 7.79 16.20
CA TYR A 670 -21.73 7.13 15.31
C TYR A 670 -23.15 7.71 15.42
N PHE A 671 -23.47 8.40 16.53
CA PHE A 671 -24.79 8.97 16.79
C PHE A 671 -24.96 10.41 16.28
N GLY A 672 -26.20 10.94 16.35
CA GLY A 672 -26.56 12.27 15.85
C GLY A 672 -26.61 12.34 14.33
N ASP A 673 -26.14 13.45 13.74
CA ASP A 673 -26.11 13.66 12.29
C ASP A 673 -24.94 12.94 11.59
N ASN A 674 -24.17 12.13 12.31
CA ASN A 674 -23.00 11.41 11.80
C ASN A 674 -23.39 10.27 10.84
N PRO A 675 -22.52 9.88 9.89
CA PRO A 675 -22.79 8.75 9.00
C PRO A 675 -23.05 7.46 9.77
N LEU A 676 -23.91 6.59 9.25
CA LEU A 676 -24.05 5.23 9.76
C LEU A 676 -22.71 4.49 9.76
N ILE A 677 -22.62 3.47 10.61
CA ILE A 677 -21.52 2.52 10.57
C ILE A 677 -21.51 1.81 9.20
N SER A 678 -20.33 1.68 8.60
CA SER A 678 -20.14 1.08 7.28
C SER A 678 -19.84 -0.41 7.32
N VAL A 679 -20.02 -1.06 6.17
CA VAL A 679 -19.58 -2.44 5.89
C VAL A 679 -18.10 -2.66 6.27
N ASP A 680 -17.22 -1.71 5.97
CA ASP A 680 -15.79 -1.81 6.28
C ASP A 680 -15.53 -1.81 7.80
N GLU A 681 -16.18 -0.90 8.54
CA GLU A 681 -16.07 -0.81 10.00
C GLU A 681 -16.62 -2.08 10.66
N ILE A 682 -17.78 -2.57 10.20
CA ILE A 682 -18.38 -3.83 10.68
C ILE A 682 -17.39 -4.98 10.45
N ASN A 683 -16.78 -5.06 9.26
CA ASN A 683 -15.83 -6.11 8.93
C ASN A 683 -14.62 -6.16 9.85
N ILE A 684 -14.11 -5.00 10.25
CA ILE A 684 -12.98 -4.86 11.18
C ILE A 684 -13.40 -5.27 12.59
N ILE A 685 -14.55 -4.80 13.09
CA ILE A 685 -14.99 -5.09 14.47
C ILE A 685 -15.21 -6.59 14.67
N ASN A 686 -15.78 -7.27 13.66
CA ASN A 686 -16.01 -8.72 13.65
C ASN A 686 -16.79 -9.29 14.85
N THR A 687 -17.42 -8.43 15.65
CA THR A 687 -18.20 -8.76 16.84
C THR A 687 -19.57 -8.08 16.71
N PRO A 688 -20.63 -8.83 16.35
CA PRO A 688 -21.96 -8.27 16.18
C PRO A 688 -22.52 -7.56 17.40
N GLU A 689 -22.23 -8.05 18.61
CA GLU A 689 -22.66 -7.48 19.90
C GLU A 689 -22.23 -6.01 20.03
N ILE A 690 -20.93 -5.76 19.80
CA ILE A 690 -20.35 -4.42 19.81
C ILE A 690 -20.94 -3.58 18.68
N THR A 691 -21.15 -4.18 17.51
CA THR A 691 -21.66 -3.49 16.31
C THR A 691 -23.09 -2.99 16.51
N ILE A 692 -23.96 -3.78 17.14
CA ILE A 692 -25.35 -3.41 17.47
C ILE A 692 -25.36 -2.12 18.30
N GLY A 693 -24.45 -2.00 19.27
CA GLY A 693 -24.34 -0.83 20.14
C GLY A 693 -23.83 0.45 19.47
N LEU A 694 -23.36 0.38 18.22
CA LEU A 694 -22.85 1.53 17.44
C LEU A 694 -23.80 1.95 16.31
N ILE A 695 -24.91 1.23 16.10
CA ILE A 695 -25.89 1.60 15.08
C ILE A 695 -26.76 2.75 15.59
N ASN A 696 -26.74 3.84 14.82
CA ASN A 696 -27.59 5.00 15.07
C ASN A 696 -28.96 4.83 14.38
N PHE A 697 -29.91 4.23 15.10
CA PHE A 697 -31.28 3.98 14.62
C PHE A 697 -32.06 5.24 14.22
N ASP A 698 -31.67 6.42 14.69
CA ASP A 698 -32.33 7.67 14.35
C ASP A 698 -31.97 8.18 12.95
N ASN A 699 -30.90 7.68 12.34
CA ASN A 699 -30.40 8.15 11.05
C ASN A 699 -31.37 7.84 9.89
N ASP A 700 -31.61 8.82 9.02
CA ASP A 700 -32.52 8.68 7.86
C ASP A 700 -32.05 7.69 6.78
N SER A 701 -30.76 7.31 6.79
CA SER A 701 -30.21 6.34 5.82
C SER A 701 -30.39 4.86 6.24
N ILE A 702 -31.13 4.61 7.32
CA ILE A 702 -31.51 3.27 7.74
C ILE A 702 -32.60 2.73 6.82
N SER A 703 -32.27 1.63 6.15
CA SER A 703 -33.17 0.84 5.32
C SER A 703 -32.69 -0.61 5.30
N VAL A 704 -33.57 -1.52 4.88
CA VAL A 704 -33.23 -2.95 4.72
C VAL A 704 -32.18 -3.17 3.62
N ASP A 705 -32.20 -2.32 2.59
CA ASP A 705 -31.22 -2.30 1.48
C ASP A 705 -29.85 -1.73 1.88
N ASN A 706 -29.72 -1.15 3.09
CA ASN A 706 -28.45 -0.62 3.54
C ASN A 706 -27.47 -1.77 3.79
N ALA A 707 -26.38 -1.79 3.04
CA ALA A 707 -25.40 -2.88 3.07
C ALA A 707 -24.83 -3.17 4.48
N SER A 708 -24.74 -2.16 5.35
CA SER A 708 -24.30 -2.35 6.74
C SER A 708 -25.32 -3.09 7.59
N VAL A 709 -26.61 -2.74 7.43
CA VAL A 709 -27.73 -3.40 8.12
C VAL A 709 -27.84 -4.85 7.65
N THR A 710 -27.77 -5.09 6.33
CA THR A 710 -27.80 -6.44 5.75
C THR A 710 -26.60 -7.29 6.21
N LEU A 711 -25.39 -6.71 6.23
CA LEU A 711 -24.21 -7.43 6.70
C LEU A 711 -24.33 -7.81 8.18
N LEU A 712 -24.80 -6.90 9.03
CA LEU A 712 -24.99 -7.19 10.44
C LEU A 712 -26.05 -8.27 10.63
N HIS A 713 -27.18 -8.20 9.92
CA HIS A 713 -28.21 -9.23 9.92
C HIS A 713 -27.63 -10.61 9.59
N ASN A 714 -26.88 -10.73 8.49
CA ASN A 714 -26.26 -11.99 8.10
C ASN A 714 -25.32 -12.53 9.18
N ARG A 715 -24.52 -11.65 9.81
CA ARG A 715 -23.65 -12.05 10.92
C ARG A 715 -24.45 -12.48 12.14
N ILE A 716 -25.56 -11.81 12.44
CA ILE A 716 -26.48 -12.23 13.48
C ILE A 716 -27.01 -13.63 13.21
N CYS A 717 -27.29 -13.97 11.95
CA CYS A 717 -27.71 -15.30 11.53
C CYS A 717 -26.56 -16.34 11.55
N ASP A 718 -25.31 -15.94 11.32
CA ASP A 718 -24.17 -16.85 11.25
C ASP A 718 -23.45 -17.13 12.57
N SER A 719 -23.57 -16.27 13.59
CA SER A 719 -22.74 -16.33 14.82
C SER A 719 -23.54 -16.47 16.13
N GLU A 720 -22.98 -17.12 17.15
CA GLU A 720 -23.68 -17.33 18.44
C GLU A 720 -23.70 -16.04 19.28
N ILE A 721 -24.75 -15.23 19.11
CA ILE A 721 -24.98 -13.98 19.84
C ILE A 721 -26.07 -14.17 20.91
N ALA A 722 -25.98 -13.42 22.00
CA ALA A 722 -27.02 -13.37 23.02
C ALA A 722 -28.39 -12.95 22.44
N TYR A 723 -29.43 -13.75 22.69
CA TYR A 723 -30.78 -13.53 22.17
C TYR A 723 -31.30 -12.13 22.51
N GLU A 724 -31.14 -11.68 23.76
CA GLU A 724 -31.62 -10.36 24.24
C GLU A 724 -31.05 -9.19 23.43
N GLU A 725 -29.78 -9.25 23.03
CA GLU A 725 -29.14 -8.19 22.24
C GLU A 725 -29.68 -8.14 20.81
N THR A 726 -29.96 -9.31 20.22
CA THR A 726 -30.57 -9.40 18.88
C THR A 726 -32.02 -8.93 18.88
N VAL A 727 -32.79 -9.22 19.94
CA VAL A 727 -34.16 -8.72 20.10
C VAL A 727 -34.19 -7.19 20.10
N LEU A 728 -33.25 -6.54 20.82
CA LEU A 728 -33.18 -5.08 20.87
C LEU A 728 -32.89 -4.48 19.49
N PHE A 729 -31.98 -5.10 18.72
CA PHE A 729 -31.67 -4.70 17.36
C PHE A 729 -32.91 -4.71 16.45
N TYR A 730 -33.64 -5.84 16.39
CA TYR A 730 -34.82 -5.94 15.53
C TYR A 730 -35.95 -5.03 16.01
N LYS A 731 -36.13 -4.85 17.32
CA LYS A 731 -37.10 -3.91 17.88
C LYS A 731 -36.87 -2.49 17.36
N GLN A 732 -35.64 -1.97 17.48
CA GLN A 732 -35.31 -0.62 17.04
C GLN A 732 -35.39 -0.48 15.50
N LEU A 733 -35.06 -1.53 14.77
CA LEU A 733 -35.18 -1.57 13.31
C LEU A 733 -36.65 -1.50 12.85
N ILE A 734 -37.54 -2.25 13.50
CA ILE A 734 -38.98 -2.22 13.24
C ILE A 734 -39.58 -0.86 13.60
N GLU A 735 -39.21 -0.26 14.74
CA GLU A 735 -39.69 1.08 15.15
C GLU A 735 -39.32 2.17 14.12
N LYS A 736 -38.19 2.02 13.42
CA LYS A 736 -37.73 2.99 12.42
C LYS A 736 -38.28 2.76 11.01
N ILE A 737 -38.29 1.52 10.54
CA ILE A 737 -38.61 1.18 9.13
C ILE A 737 -40.02 0.60 8.97
N GLY A 738 -40.54 -0.06 10.00
CA GLY A 738 -41.81 -0.79 9.96
C GLY A 738 -41.62 -2.30 9.71
N ILE A 739 -42.55 -3.09 10.26
CA ILE A 739 -42.49 -4.56 10.25
C ILE A 739 -42.52 -5.14 8.82
N SER A 740 -43.25 -4.51 7.90
CA SER A 740 -43.44 -5.00 6.52
C SER A 740 -42.14 -5.02 5.71
N GLU A 741 -41.25 -4.04 5.91
CA GLU A 741 -39.97 -4.00 5.19
C GLU A 741 -38.95 -4.99 5.77
N VAL A 742 -38.95 -5.15 7.10
CA VAL A 742 -37.93 -5.95 7.83
C VAL A 742 -38.31 -7.44 7.89
N GLN A 743 -39.51 -7.81 7.45
CA GLN A 743 -40.09 -9.14 7.56
C GLN A 743 -39.14 -10.29 7.17
N ASN A 744 -38.46 -10.21 6.02
CA ASN A 744 -37.55 -11.27 5.58
C ASN A 744 -36.39 -11.49 6.57
N MET A 745 -35.83 -10.39 7.11
CA MET A 745 -34.75 -10.46 8.11
C MET A 745 -35.26 -11.07 9.42
N ILE A 746 -36.50 -10.76 9.81
CA ILE A 746 -37.12 -11.35 11.01
C ILE A 746 -37.32 -12.85 10.82
N LEU A 747 -37.80 -13.30 9.65
CA LEU A 747 -37.97 -14.72 9.37
C LEU A 747 -36.64 -15.48 9.43
N GLU A 748 -35.57 -14.97 8.84
CA GLU A 748 -34.24 -15.60 8.94
C GLU A 748 -33.74 -15.68 10.39
N TRP A 749 -33.92 -14.61 11.16
CA TRP A 749 -33.55 -14.57 12.57
C TRP A 749 -34.35 -15.57 13.43
N LEU A 750 -35.67 -15.64 13.23
CA LEU A 750 -36.54 -16.60 13.90
C LEU A 750 -36.17 -18.04 13.51
N GLY A 751 -35.83 -18.31 12.25
CA GLY A 751 -35.37 -19.62 11.81
C GLY A 751 -34.12 -20.11 12.53
N LYS A 752 -33.24 -19.18 12.94
CA LYS A 752 -32.07 -19.49 13.76
C LYS A 752 -32.40 -19.77 15.21
N TYR A 753 -33.03 -18.80 15.90
CA TYR A 753 -33.22 -18.88 17.35
C TYR A 753 -34.39 -19.80 17.73
N LYS A 754 -35.36 -19.98 16.82
CA LYS A 754 -36.59 -20.75 17.00
C LYS A 754 -37.45 -20.32 18.18
N ILE A 755 -37.28 -19.07 18.63
CA ILE A 755 -38.06 -18.46 19.71
C ILE A 755 -38.81 -17.30 19.11
N PHE A 756 -40.13 -17.27 19.29
CA PHE A 756 -40.92 -16.12 18.91
C PHE A 756 -40.82 -15.06 20.03
N ALA A 757 -40.35 -13.86 19.68
CA ALA A 757 -40.20 -12.78 20.65
C ALA A 757 -41.54 -12.11 20.92
N GLU A 758 -41.97 -12.03 22.19
CA GLU A 758 -43.24 -11.40 22.60
C GLU A 758 -43.41 -9.96 22.06
N MET A 759 -42.32 -9.20 21.94
CA MET A 759 -42.34 -7.86 21.35
C MET A 759 -42.87 -7.83 19.91
N LEU A 760 -42.78 -8.94 19.15
CA LEU A 760 -43.24 -9.02 17.77
C LEU A 760 -44.76 -8.99 17.70
N ASN A 761 -45.47 -9.40 18.75
CA ASN A 761 -46.94 -9.44 18.76
C ASN A 761 -47.55 -8.07 18.49
N VAL A 762 -47.06 -7.03 19.15
CA VAL A 762 -47.57 -5.65 18.95
C VAL A 762 -47.40 -5.23 17.49
N TYR A 763 -46.24 -5.50 16.90
CA TYR A 763 -45.95 -5.07 15.53
C TYR A 763 -46.68 -5.91 14.48
N TYR A 764 -46.87 -7.21 14.70
CA TYR A 764 -47.68 -8.04 13.81
C TYR A 764 -49.16 -7.71 13.94
N GLU A 765 -49.67 -7.45 15.15
CA GLU A 765 -51.06 -7.01 15.39
C GLU A 765 -51.33 -5.67 14.68
N GLU A 766 -50.50 -4.65 14.91
CA GLU A 766 -50.60 -3.36 14.20
C GLU A 766 -50.47 -3.54 12.67
N GLY A 767 -49.51 -4.35 12.22
CA GLY A 767 -49.30 -4.61 10.79
C GLY A 767 -50.47 -5.31 10.11
N LEU A 768 -51.13 -6.24 10.81
CA LEU A 768 -52.32 -6.95 10.34
C LEU A 768 -53.55 -6.02 10.30
N ASP A 769 -53.73 -5.19 11.33
CA ASP A 769 -54.82 -4.21 11.41
C ASP A 769 -54.71 -3.13 10.32
N GLU A 770 -53.49 -2.68 10.02
CA GLU A 770 -53.20 -1.73 8.95
C GLU A 770 -53.19 -2.37 7.55
N GLY A 771 -53.21 -3.71 7.47
CA GLY A 771 -53.13 -4.47 6.23
C GLY A 771 -51.77 -4.39 5.53
N THR A 772 -50.70 -4.09 6.27
CA THR A 772 -49.32 -4.01 5.76
C THR A 772 -48.61 -5.37 5.79
N VAL A 773 -49.11 -6.31 6.60
CA VAL A 773 -48.61 -7.68 6.72
C VAL A 773 -49.76 -8.65 6.43
N GLU A 774 -49.50 -9.72 5.66
CA GLU A 774 -50.51 -10.75 5.44
C GLU A 774 -50.58 -11.73 6.62
N LYS A 775 -51.77 -12.29 6.90
CA LYS A 775 -51.92 -13.35 7.92
C LYS A 775 -50.95 -14.51 7.70
N SER A 776 -50.64 -14.86 6.45
CA SER A 776 -49.67 -15.91 6.11
C SER A 776 -48.26 -15.63 6.59
N ASP A 777 -47.88 -14.36 6.65
CA ASP A 777 -46.53 -13.95 7.02
C ASP A 777 -46.30 -14.10 8.52
N PHE A 778 -47.29 -13.71 9.32
CA PHE A 778 -47.30 -13.95 10.75
C PHE A 778 -47.30 -15.45 11.08
N VAL A 779 -48.15 -16.23 10.41
CA VAL A 779 -48.17 -17.69 10.59
C VAL A 779 -46.84 -18.33 10.19
N GLY A 780 -46.25 -17.91 9.06
CA GLY A 780 -44.92 -18.37 8.64
C GLY A 780 -43.83 -18.06 9.66
N ALA A 781 -43.90 -16.92 10.34
CA ALA A 781 -42.98 -16.57 11.43
C ALA A 781 -43.12 -17.48 12.65
N LEU A 782 -44.36 -17.82 13.03
CA LEU A 782 -44.64 -18.76 14.12
C LEU A 782 -44.15 -20.18 13.77
N GLU A 783 -44.31 -20.62 12.52
CA GLU A 783 -43.91 -21.97 12.09
C GLU A 783 -42.39 -22.22 12.17
N LEU A 784 -41.57 -21.18 12.15
CA LEU A 784 -40.12 -21.29 12.35
C LEU A 784 -39.72 -21.51 13.81
N CYS A 785 -40.65 -21.28 14.75
CA CYS A 785 -40.39 -21.27 16.17
C CYS A 785 -40.88 -22.57 16.84
N ASN A 786 -40.14 -23.02 17.86
CA ASN A 786 -40.56 -24.11 18.76
C ASN A 786 -40.95 -23.61 20.16
N GLN A 787 -40.64 -22.35 20.49
CA GLN A 787 -41.07 -21.67 21.70
C GLN A 787 -41.90 -20.46 21.32
N ILE A 788 -43.20 -20.53 21.60
CA ILE A 788 -44.20 -19.51 21.31
C ILE A 788 -44.96 -19.25 22.61
N ASP A 789 -45.08 -17.99 23.01
CA ASP A 789 -45.77 -17.58 24.22
C ASP A 789 -47.30 -17.54 24.03
N GLU A 790 -48.03 -17.48 25.16
CA GLU A 790 -49.50 -17.49 25.17
C GLU A 790 -50.12 -16.28 24.46
N SER A 791 -49.48 -15.10 24.50
CA SER A 791 -50.00 -13.91 23.82
C SER A 791 -49.88 -14.01 22.30
N SER A 792 -48.81 -14.64 21.79
CA SER A 792 -48.64 -14.96 20.38
C SER A 792 -49.67 -15.97 19.89
N LEU A 793 -50.01 -16.99 20.71
CA LEU A 793 -51.04 -17.97 20.38
C LEU A 793 -52.45 -17.36 20.43
N GLN A 794 -52.70 -16.41 21.33
CA GLN A 794 -53.96 -15.67 21.35
C GLN A 794 -54.13 -14.85 20.06
N LEU A 795 -53.09 -14.12 19.65
CA LEU A 795 -53.09 -13.38 18.37
C LEU A 795 -53.32 -14.32 17.18
N PHE A 796 -52.73 -15.54 17.18
CA PHE A 796 -53.00 -16.55 16.16
C PHE A 796 -54.49 -16.96 16.12
N SER A 797 -55.13 -17.13 17.27
CA SER A 797 -56.55 -17.47 17.32
C SER A 797 -57.42 -16.32 16.82
N ASP A 798 -57.08 -15.08 17.20
CA ASP A 798 -57.83 -13.87 16.84
C ASP A 798 -57.79 -13.56 15.33
N ILE A 799 -56.73 -13.98 14.62
CA ILE A 799 -56.67 -13.83 13.15
C ILE A 799 -57.53 -14.84 12.38
N GLU A 800 -58.18 -15.80 13.06
CA GLU A 800 -59.04 -16.83 12.44
C GLU A 800 -58.36 -17.55 11.26
N TRP A 801 -57.16 -18.10 11.48
CA TRP A 801 -56.41 -18.78 10.43
C TRP A 801 -57.12 -20.04 9.93
N ASN A 802 -57.34 -20.14 8.61
CA ASN A 802 -58.09 -21.23 7.99
C ASN A 802 -57.33 -21.99 6.90
N LYS A 803 -56.00 -21.97 6.94
CA LYS A 803 -55.14 -22.73 6.04
C LYS A 803 -54.31 -23.75 6.81
N GLU A 804 -53.55 -24.56 6.07
CA GLU A 804 -52.60 -25.53 6.61
C GLU A 804 -51.59 -24.86 7.57
N ILE A 805 -51.17 -25.61 8.59
CA ILE A 805 -50.10 -25.24 9.53
C ILE A 805 -49.04 -26.34 9.59
N SER A 806 -47.84 -26.02 10.05
CA SER A 806 -46.77 -27.00 10.31
C SER A 806 -47.11 -27.96 11.46
N LYS A 807 -46.47 -29.13 11.48
CA LYS A 807 -46.63 -30.13 12.54
C LYS A 807 -46.20 -29.60 13.90
N GLU A 808 -45.13 -28.83 13.90
CA GLU A 808 -44.54 -28.23 15.07
C GLU A 808 -45.51 -27.23 15.69
N LEU A 809 -46.05 -26.30 14.90
CA LEU A 809 -47.06 -25.34 15.35
C LEU A 809 -48.35 -26.02 15.81
N GLY A 810 -48.80 -27.05 15.08
CA GLY A 810 -49.95 -27.86 15.47
C GLY A 810 -49.79 -28.51 16.85
N ASN A 811 -48.62 -29.09 17.15
CA ASN A 811 -48.35 -29.65 18.48
C ASN A 811 -48.38 -28.57 19.57
N ILE A 812 -47.81 -27.39 19.31
CA ILE A 812 -47.81 -26.27 20.26
C ILE A 812 -49.24 -25.80 20.58
N LEU A 813 -50.09 -25.66 19.56
CA LEU A 813 -51.51 -25.30 19.74
C LEU A 813 -52.26 -26.35 20.57
N LEU A 814 -52.01 -27.63 20.31
CA LEU A 814 -52.63 -28.74 21.05
C LEU A 814 -52.18 -28.80 22.51
N GLU A 815 -50.88 -28.57 22.78
CA GLU A 815 -50.31 -28.53 24.12
C GLU A 815 -50.85 -27.34 24.95
N ASN A 816 -51.09 -26.20 24.30
CA ASN A 816 -51.64 -24.99 24.91
C ASN A 816 -53.18 -24.89 24.84
N ASN A 817 -53.87 -25.96 24.45
CA ASN A 817 -55.34 -26.08 24.47
C ASN A 817 -56.10 -25.18 23.45
N TYR A 818 -55.44 -24.71 22.39
CA TYR A 818 -56.06 -24.05 21.22
C TYR A 818 -56.56 -25.09 20.20
N ILE A 819 -57.57 -25.87 20.61
CA ILE A 819 -57.96 -27.10 19.90
C ILE A 819 -58.65 -26.83 18.56
N LEU A 820 -59.49 -25.79 18.46
CA LEU A 820 -60.18 -25.46 17.22
C LEU A 820 -59.18 -25.06 16.13
N ASP A 821 -58.24 -24.20 16.47
CA ASP A 821 -57.15 -23.74 15.62
C ASP A 821 -56.23 -24.88 15.18
N TYR A 822 -55.84 -25.75 16.12
CA TYR A 822 -55.13 -26.99 15.82
C TYR A 822 -55.90 -27.85 14.80
N LEU A 823 -57.21 -28.05 15.01
CA LEU A 823 -58.02 -28.87 14.12
C LEU A 823 -58.09 -28.27 12.72
N ILE A 824 -58.33 -26.97 12.60
CA ILE A 824 -58.44 -26.31 11.30
C ILE A 824 -57.13 -26.43 10.51
N GLY A 825 -55.98 -26.18 11.14
CA GLY A 825 -54.70 -26.26 10.47
C GLY A 825 -54.24 -27.69 10.19
N GLU A 826 -54.32 -28.58 11.18
CA GLU A 826 -53.80 -29.96 11.06
C GLU A 826 -54.63 -30.80 10.08
N THR A 827 -55.94 -30.53 9.94
CA THR A 827 -56.82 -31.26 9.00
C THR A 827 -56.48 -31.02 7.54
N LEU A 828 -55.83 -29.89 7.24
CA LEU A 828 -55.46 -29.50 5.88
C LEU A 828 -54.11 -30.07 5.44
N ARG A 829 -53.38 -30.74 6.34
CA ARG A 829 -52.09 -31.37 6.04
C ARG A 829 -52.25 -32.71 5.34
N ASP A 830 -51.34 -33.01 4.42
CA ASP A 830 -51.32 -34.29 3.68
C ASP A 830 -50.98 -35.50 4.58
N ASP A 831 -50.16 -35.32 5.62
CA ASP A 831 -49.71 -36.36 6.56
C ASP A 831 -50.46 -36.36 7.91
N ARG A 832 -51.64 -35.71 7.97
CA ARG A 832 -52.44 -35.53 9.17
C ARG A 832 -52.72 -36.85 9.91
N ASN A 833 -52.61 -36.83 11.23
CA ASN A 833 -52.90 -37.97 12.11
C ASN A 833 -53.68 -37.52 13.35
N ILE A 834 -54.91 -37.06 13.14
CA ILE A 834 -55.77 -36.55 14.18
C ILE A 834 -56.52 -37.70 14.85
N ASN A 835 -56.47 -37.77 16.18
CA ASN A 835 -57.22 -38.77 16.94
C ASN A 835 -58.63 -38.26 17.25
N TYR A 836 -59.58 -38.50 16.35
CA TYR A 836 -61.00 -38.10 16.52
C TYR A 836 -61.73 -38.84 17.65
N ARG A 837 -61.06 -39.75 18.38
CA ARG A 837 -61.57 -40.35 19.63
C ARG A 837 -61.19 -39.57 20.89
N ASP A 838 -60.29 -38.58 20.82
CA ASP A 838 -60.01 -37.69 21.95
C ASP A 838 -61.26 -36.85 22.24
N THR A 839 -61.72 -36.88 23.49
CA THR A 839 -62.90 -36.15 23.93
C THR A 839 -62.78 -34.65 23.71
N ARG A 840 -61.58 -34.07 23.85
CA ARG A 840 -61.38 -32.62 23.67
C ARG A 840 -61.54 -32.22 22.19
N ILE A 841 -61.03 -33.06 21.28
CA ILE A 841 -61.19 -32.88 19.83
C ILE A 841 -62.66 -33.05 19.45
N LYS A 842 -63.31 -34.11 19.95
CA LYS A 842 -64.71 -34.39 19.68
C LYS A 842 -65.62 -33.25 20.16
N GLU A 843 -65.45 -32.79 21.40
CA GLU A 843 -66.22 -31.67 21.96
C GLU A 843 -65.96 -30.37 21.18
N SER A 844 -64.70 -30.09 20.79
CA SER A 844 -64.37 -28.92 19.99
C SER A 844 -65.05 -28.94 18.62
N ILE A 845 -65.07 -30.08 17.92
CA ILE A 845 -65.76 -30.23 16.63
C ILE A 845 -67.27 -30.02 16.82
N LEU A 846 -67.88 -30.70 17.79
CA LEU A 846 -69.33 -30.66 18.00
C LEU A 846 -69.84 -29.29 18.46
N ASN A 847 -69.07 -28.57 19.28
CA ASN A 847 -69.45 -27.23 19.74
C ASN A 847 -69.28 -26.16 18.64
N ASN A 848 -68.47 -26.41 17.61
CA ASN A 848 -68.10 -25.43 16.58
C ASN A 848 -68.52 -25.86 15.15
N ILE A 849 -69.52 -26.73 14.98
CA ILE A 849 -69.95 -27.22 13.66
C ILE A 849 -70.33 -26.06 12.72
N GLU A 850 -71.09 -25.07 13.22
CA GLU A 850 -71.52 -23.91 12.42
C GLU A 850 -70.33 -23.04 12.00
N TYR A 851 -69.41 -22.76 12.93
CA TYR A 851 -68.18 -22.01 12.63
C TYR A 851 -67.30 -22.72 11.60
N LEU A 852 -67.07 -24.03 11.77
CA LEU A 852 -66.26 -24.82 10.83
C LEU A 852 -66.87 -24.81 9.42
N ARG A 853 -68.21 -24.88 9.32
CA ARG A 853 -68.90 -24.84 8.03
C ARG A 853 -68.79 -23.47 7.36
N GLU A 854 -68.93 -22.39 8.11
CA GLU A 854 -69.01 -21.03 7.57
C GLU A 854 -67.63 -20.40 7.33
N ASN A 855 -66.65 -20.66 8.21
CA ASN A 855 -65.35 -20.00 8.19
C ASN A 855 -64.17 -20.92 7.81
N ALA A 856 -64.34 -22.25 7.92
CA ALA A 856 -63.29 -23.25 7.64
C ALA A 856 -63.80 -24.45 6.80
N LEU A 857 -64.55 -24.18 5.72
CA LEU A 857 -65.26 -25.20 4.92
C LEU A 857 -64.37 -26.36 4.45
N THR A 858 -63.12 -26.08 4.08
CA THR A 858 -62.16 -27.10 3.63
C THR A 858 -61.80 -28.04 4.77
N ALA A 859 -61.45 -27.50 5.95
CA ALA A 859 -61.17 -28.28 7.15
C ALA A 859 -62.40 -29.10 7.56
N TYR A 860 -63.60 -28.50 7.52
CA TYR A 860 -64.86 -29.19 7.78
C TYR A 860 -65.07 -30.42 6.88
N ARG A 861 -64.80 -30.30 5.58
CA ARG A 861 -64.89 -31.42 4.62
C ARG A 861 -63.85 -32.51 4.89
N GLU A 862 -62.62 -32.15 5.24
CA GLU A 862 -61.58 -33.13 5.56
C GLU A 862 -61.83 -33.83 6.91
N ILE A 863 -62.33 -33.12 7.93
CA ILE A 863 -62.81 -33.71 9.19
C ILE A 863 -63.88 -34.76 8.91
N ARG A 864 -64.87 -34.43 8.09
CA ARG A 864 -65.94 -35.37 7.69
C ARG A 864 -65.37 -36.63 7.04
N LYS A 865 -64.41 -36.50 6.11
CA LYS A 865 -63.74 -37.65 5.49
C LYS A 865 -62.93 -38.48 6.49
N ASP A 866 -62.18 -37.84 7.38
CA ASP A 866 -61.31 -38.52 8.33
C ASP A 866 -62.10 -39.31 9.38
N VAL A 867 -63.17 -38.72 9.90
CA VAL A 867 -64.08 -39.39 10.84
C VAL A 867 -64.62 -40.68 10.22
N LEU A 868 -65.01 -40.65 8.94
CA LEU A 868 -65.47 -41.84 8.21
C LEU A 868 -64.34 -42.85 7.96
N ASN A 869 -63.14 -42.41 7.55
CA ASN A 869 -61.99 -43.27 7.27
C ASN A 869 -61.51 -44.04 8.51
N GLN A 870 -61.56 -43.41 9.70
CA GLN A 870 -61.20 -44.07 10.96
C GLN A 870 -62.23 -45.12 11.43
N ASN A 871 -63.29 -45.40 10.64
CA ASN A 871 -64.41 -46.27 10.98
C ASN A 871 -65.00 -45.96 12.35
N ILE A 872 -65.13 -44.66 12.66
CA ILE A 872 -65.77 -44.21 13.88
C ILE A 872 -67.28 -44.26 13.64
N ASN A 873 -67.88 -45.41 13.94
CA ASN A 873 -69.34 -45.58 13.96
C ASN A 873 -69.90 -45.03 15.27
N ASP A 874 -69.65 -43.76 15.55
CA ASP A 874 -70.10 -43.06 16.75
C ASP A 874 -71.32 -42.18 16.41
N PRO A 875 -72.49 -42.44 17.00
CA PRO A 875 -73.71 -41.68 16.73
C PRO A 875 -73.56 -40.17 16.97
N ASP A 876 -72.64 -39.75 17.85
CA ASP A 876 -72.44 -38.34 18.16
C ASP A 876 -71.87 -37.57 16.94
N TYR A 877 -71.13 -38.23 16.05
CA TYR A 877 -70.66 -37.65 14.79
C TYR A 877 -71.71 -37.68 13.68
N ASP A 878 -72.88 -38.31 13.86
CA ASP A 878 -73.93 -38.26 12.84
C ASP A 878 -74.37 -36.80 12.57
N ALA A 879 -74.31 -35.94 13.58
CA ALA A 879 -74.65 -34.51 13.50
C ALA A 879 -73.81 -33.74 12.47
N ILE A 880 -72.57 -34.15 12.19
CA ILE A 880 -71.74 -33.51 11.15
C ILE A 880 -72.15 -33.94 9.72
N PHE A 881 -73.01 -34.96 9.56
CA PHE A 881 -73.52 -35.48 8.28
C PHE A 881 -75.03 -35.26 8.05
N ASP A 882 -75.76 -34.73 9.05
CA ASP A 882 -77.23 -34.58 9.03
C ASP A 882 -77.76 -33.37 8.22
N ASN A 883 -76.91 -32.66 7.47
CA ASN A 883 -77.23 -31.37 6.83
C ASN A 883 -77.30 -31.43 5.29
N GLU A 884 -77.65 -30.29 4.64
CA GLU A 884 -77.99 -30.16 3.20
C GLU A 884 -76.89 -30.59 2.19
N ASP A 885 -75.62 -30.72 2.60
CA ASP A 885 -74.46 -30.92 1.71
C ASP A 885 -74.29 -32.35 1.13
N GLY A 886 -75.18 -33.29 1.46
CA GLY A 886 -75.10 -34.67 0.95
C GLY A 886 -73.87 -35.45 1.46
N LEU A 887 -73.72 -36.70 0.99
CA LEU A 887 -72.51 -37.52 1.15
C LEU A 887 -71.76 -37.54 -0.18
N SER A 888 -70.61 -36.89 -0.28
CA SER A 888 -69.79 -36.91 -1.48
C SER A 888 -69.31 -38.32 -1.87
N LYS A 889 -68.90 -38.48 -3.13
CA LYS A 889 -68.28 -39.72 -3.64
C LYS A 889 -67.11 -40.18 -2.78
N GLU A 890 -66.27 -39.23 -2.36
CA GLU A 890 -65.06 -39.50 -1.60
C GLU A 890 -65.38 -39.97 -0.18
N GLU A 891 -66.28 -39.28 0.53
CA GLU A 891 -66.76 -39.67 1.86
C GLU A 891 -67.38 -41.08 1.84
N LEU A 892 -68.22 -41.35 0.85
CA LEU A 892 -68.88 -42.64 0.71
C LEU A 892 -67.85 -43.77 0.52
N MET A 893 -66.82 -43.56 -0.29
CA MET A 893 -65.77 -44.56 -0.54
C MET A 893 -64.89 -44.87 0.68
N GLN A 894 -64.84 -43.98 1.68
CA GLN A 894 -64.15 -44.24 2.95
C GLN A 894 -64.92 -45.22 3.85
N ILE A 895 -66.24 -45.31 3.66
CA ILE A 895 -67.09 -46.16 4.50
C ILE A 895 -66.92 -47.63 4.09
N ARG A 896 -66.26 -48.43 4.92
CA ARG A 896 -66.08 -49.88 4.66
C ARG A 896 -67.36 -50.67 4.89
N ASP A 897 -68.14 -50.29 5.89
CA ASP A 897 -69.40 -50.96 6.22
C ASP A 897 -70.55 -50.42 5.38
N TYR A 898 -70.97 -51.20 4.38
CA TYR A 898 -72.09 -50.83 3.51
C TYR A 898 -73.40 -50.62 4.28
N ARG A 899 -73.57 -51.19 5.48
CA ARG A 899 -74.77 -50.98 6.30
C ARG A 899 -74.77 -49.59 6.92
N TYR A 900 -73.64 -49.15 7.46
CA TYR A 900 -73.47 -47.79 7.95
C TYR A 900 -73.64 -46.77 6.82
N ALA A 901 -73.08 -47.06 5.63
CA ALA A 901 -73.33 -46.24 4.44
C ALA A 901 -74.83 -46.13 4.10
N ILE A 902 -75.57 -47.25 4.15
CA ILE A 902 -77.02 -47.24 3.94
C ILE A 902 -77.75 -46.44 5.04
N GLU A 903 -77.30 -46.50 6.30
CA GLU A 903 -77.91 -45.72 7.39
C GLU A 903 -77.72 -44.22 7.20
N LEU A 904 -76.50 -43.77 6.87
CA LEU A 904 -76.26 -42.37 6.56
C LEU A 904 -77.04 -41.91 5.31
N LEU A 905 -77.06 -42.72 4.24
CA LEU A 905 -77.83 -42.43 3.02
C LEU A 905 -79.34 -42.35 3.27
N LYS A 906 -79.89 -43.09 4.24
CA LYS A 906 -81.31 -42.99 4.62
C LYS A 906 -81.65 -41.70 5.37
N LYS A 907 -80.67 -41.08 6.03
CA LYS A 907 -80.84 -39.80 6.73
C LYS A 907 -80.73 -38.59 5.78
N GLN A 908 -80.17 -38.79 4.59
CA GLN A 908 -80.01 -37.73 3.59
C GLN A 908 -81.37 -37.26 3.05
N LYS A 909 -81.56 -35.94 2.96
CA LYS A 909 -82.77 -35.33 2.38
C LYS A 909 -82.86 -35.45 0.85
N ASN A 910 -81.72 -35.52 0.15
CA ASN A 910 -81.65 -35.55 -1.31
C ASN A 910 -80.66 -36.60 -1.82
N ILE A 911 -81.12 -37.84 -2.02
CA ILE A 911 -80.23 -38.94 -2.48
C ILE A 911 -79.79 -38.81 -3.94
N ASN A 912 -80.48 -37.96 -4.73
CA ASN A 912 -80.27 -37.83 -6.18
C ASN A 912 -78.85 -37.39 -6.54
N GLU A 913 -78.21 -36.62 -5.67
CA GLU A 913 -76.83 -36.16 -5.83
C GLU A 913 -75.82 -37.31 -5.67
N CYS A 914 -76.19 -38.38 -4.97
CA CYS A 914 -75.32 -39.53 -4.74
C CYS A 914 -75.45 -40.64 -5.78
N VAL A 915 -76.54 -40.65 -6.55
CA VAL A 915 -76.89 -41.77 -7.46
C VAL A 915 -75.82 -42.05 -8.51
N GLU A 916 -75.06 -41.04 -8.94
CA GLU A 916 -74.02 -41.20 -9.96
C GLU A 916 -72.86 -42.13 -9.52
N TYR A 917 -72.50 -42.13 -8.23
CA TYR A 917 -71.35 -42.86 -7.71
C TYR A 917 -71.69 -44.01 -6.75
N LEU A 918 -72.93 -44.11 -6.28
CA LEU A 918 -73.42 -45.30 -5.56
C LEU A 918 -73.16 -46.62 -6.31
N PRO A 919 -73.27 -46.72 -7.65
CA PRO A 919 -73.02 -47.98 -8.33
C PRO A 919 -71.57 -48.41 -8.19
N GLU A 920 -70.64 -47.45 -8.26
CA GLU A 920 -69.22 -47.69 -8.08
C GLU A 920 -68.92 -48.14 -6.64
N TYR A 921 -69.50 -47.48 -5.64
CA TYR A 921 -69.32 -47.83 -4.23
C TYR A 921 -69.80 -49.25 -3.93
N PHE A 922 -71.04 -49.58 -4.31
CA PHE A 922 -71.57 -50.93 -4.09
C PHE A 922 -70.79 -51.98 -4.89
N SER A 923 -70.26 -51.62 -6.07
CA SER A 923 -69.44 -52.49 -6.92
C SER A 923 -67.96 -52.57 -6.53
N ASN A 924 -67.49 -51.81 -5.54
CA ASN A 924 -66.06 -51.70 -5.25
C ASN A 924 -65.46 -53.04 -4.76
N CYS A 925 -66.24 -53.81 -4.00
CA CYS A 925 -65.85 -55.15 -3.56
C CYS A 925 -66.85 -56.21 -4.04
N ARG A 926 -66.40 -57.47 -4.04
CA ARG A 926 -67.24 -58.59 -4.45
C ARG A 926 -68.29 -58.85 -3.39
N ARG A 927 -69.57 -58.67 -3.75
CA ARG A 927 -70.71 -58.84 -2.84
C ARG A 927 -71.16 -60.29 -2.79
N ASN A 928 -71.34 -60.81 -1.57
CA ASN A 928 -71.91 -62.14 -1.37
C ASN A 928 -73.44 -62.13 -1.64
N THR A 929 -74.09 -63.28 -1.54
CA THR A 929 -75.52 -63.42 -1.88
C THR A 929 -76.47 -62.68 -0.94
N THR A 930 -76.06 -62.40 0.31
CA THR A 930 -76.86 -61.64 1.28
C THR A 930 -76.67 -60.14 1.06
N GLU A 931 -75.44 -59.69 0.90
CA GLU A 931 -75.10 -58.30 0.59
C GLU A 931 -75.72 -57.87 -0.75
N THR A 932 -75.62 -58.72 -1.78
CA THR A 932 -76.27 -58.47 -3.08
C THR A 932 -77.78 -58.28 -2.93
N TYR A 933 -78.41 -59.06 -2.05
CA TYR A 933 -79.83 -58.93 -1.79
C TYR A 933 -80.17 -57.63 -1.03
N GLU A 934 -79.44 -57.30 0.03
CA GLU A 934 -79.64 -56.08 0.82
C GLU A 934 -79.42 -54.81 -0.02
N ILE A 935 -78.37 -54.79 -0.85
CA ILE A 935 -78.06 -53.67 -1.75
C ILE A 935 -79.16 -53.52 -2.80
N ILE A 936 -79.56 -54.59 -3.50
CA ILE A 936 -80.59 -54.48 -4.54
C ILE A 936 -81.96 -54.13 -3.92
N GLN A 937 -82.26 -54.60 -2.71
CA GLN A 937 -83.47 -54.17 -1.99
C GLN A 937 -83.45 -52.68 -1.65
N PHE A 938 -82.29 -52.16 -1.21
CA PHE A 938 -82.13 -50.71 -1.03
C PHE A 938 -82.37 -49.97 -2.35
N ILE A 939 -81.79 -50.42 -3.47
CA ILE A 939 -81.99 -49.81 -4.80
C ILE A 939 -83.48 -49.79 -5.18
N ILE A 940 -84.20 -50.90 -4.96
CA ILE A 940 -85.64 -51.00 -5.25
C ILE A 940 -86.47 -50.08 -4.33
N SER A 941 -85.97 -49.71 -3.15
CA SER A 941 -86.66 -48.78 -2.24
C SER A 941 -86.53 -47.30 -2.65
N LEU A 942 -85.68 -46.99 -3.63
CA LEU A 942 -85.49 -45.65 -4.17
C LEU A 942 -86.59 -45.29 -5.18
N PRO A 943 -86.79 -44.00 -5.51
CA PRO A 943 -87.71 -43.64 -6.57
C PRO A 943 -87.26 -44.23 -7.92
N THR A 944 -88.22 -44.46 -8.82
CA THR A 944 -88.05 -45.32 -10.01
C THR A 944 -86.89 -44.93 -10.91
N LYS A 945 -86.64 -43.63 -11.07
CA LYS A 945 -85.56 -43.13 -11.95
C LYS A 945 -84.19 -43.44 -11.35
N GLU A 946 -84.01 -43.12 -10.07
CA GLU A 946 -82.79 -43.34 -9.32
C GLU A 946 -82.49 -44.84 -9.18
N ALA A 947 -83.53 -45.65 -8.97
CA ALA A 947 -83.42 -47.11 -8.95
C ALA A 947 -82.97 -47.68 -10.30
N TYR A 948 -83.50 -47.16 -11.40
CA TYR A 948 -83.14 -47.59 -12.76
C TYR A 948 -81.67 -47.27 -13.08
N ASP A 949 -81.28 -46.02 -12.87
CA ASP A 949 -79.91 -45.54 -13.14
C ASP A 949 -78.89 -46.28 -12.27
N LEU A 950 -79.20 -46.47 -10.98
CA LEU A 950 -78.33 -47.18 -10.05
C LEU A 950 -78.21 -48.67 -10.38
N PHE A 951 -79.32 -49.34 -10.70
CA PHE A 951 -79.31 -50.76 -11.02
C PHE A 951 -78.46 -51.06 -12.26
N TYR A 952 -78.68 -50.35 -13.37
CA TYR A 952 -77.92 -50.55 -14.61
C TYR A 952 -76.48 -49.98 -14.53
N GLY A 953 -76.19 -49.13 -13.54
CA GLY A 953 -74.84 -48.68 -13.22
C GLY A 953 -73.98 -49.72 -12.50
N LEU A 954 -74.58 -50.78 -11.93
CA LEU A 954 -73.82 -51.79 -11.17
C LEU A 954 -72.88 -52.61 -12.06
N LYS A 955 -71.69 -52.92 -11.55
CA LYS A 955 -70.79 -53.91 -12.17
C LYS A 955 -71.21 -55.30 -11.73
N MET A 956 -72.14 -55.90 -12.47
CA MET A 956 -72.79 -57.17 -12.10
C MET A 956 -71.83 -58.36 -11.90
N ASP A 957 -70.60 -58.32 -12.43
CA ASP A 957 -69.55 -59.32 -12.16
C ASP A 957 -69.10 -59.33 -10.69
N LYS A 958 -69.26 -58.20 -9.98
CA LYS A 958 -68.98 -58.04 -8.56
C LYS A 958 -70.10 -58.54 -7.68
N PHE A 959 -71.30 -58.75 -8.23
CA PHE A 959 -72.47 -59.19 -7.49
C PHE A 959 -72.72 -60.67 -7.72
N SER A 960 -73.07 -61.37 -6.65
CA SER A 960 -73.42 -62.80 -6.69
C SER A 960 -74.87 -63.00 -7.15
N TYR A 961 -75.28 -62.31 -8.22
CA TYR A 961 -76.67 -62.31 -8.71
C TYR A 961 -77.08 -63.68 -9.23
N SER A 962 -76.28 -64.27 -10.13
CA SER A 962 -76.56 -65.57 -10.75
C SER A 962 -76.45 -66.76 -9.80
N SER A 963 -75.67 -66.66 -8.72
CA SER A 963 -75.53 -67.70 -7.69
C SER A 963 -76.55 -67.58 -6.55
N MET A 964 -77.39 -66.54 -6.56
CA MET A 964 -78.46 -66.36 -5.59
C MET A 964 -79.51 -67.47 -5.69
N SER A 965 -80.14 -67.82 -4.57
CA SER A 965 -81.24 -68.80 -4.54
C SER A 965 -82.37 -68.38 -5.49
N ASN A 966 -82.97 -69.36 -6.16
CA ASN A 966 -84.04 -69.10 -7.13
C ASN A 966 -85.21 -68.30 -6.52
N LYS A 967 -85.50 -68.48 -5.21
CA LYS A 967 -86.54 -67.71 -4.51
C LYS A 967 -86.23 -66.21 -4.49
N ARG A 968 -85.05 -65.82 -3.97
CA ARG A 968 -84.64 -64.41 -3.89
C ARG A 968 -84.45 -63.81 -5.28
N LYS A 969 -83.86 -64.58 -6.21
CA LYS A 969 -83.65 -64.12 -7.59
C LYS A 969 -84.96 -63.88 -8.34
N ASN A 970 -85.96 -64.75 -8.17
CA ASN A 970 -87.27 -64.57 -8.80
C ASN A 970 -88.02 -63.38 -8.20
N GLU A 971 -87.90 -63.15 -6.89
CA GLU A 971 -88.47 -61.98 -6.22
C GLU A 971 -87.85 -60.68 -6.74
N LEU A 972 -86.51 -60.60 -6.81
CA LEU A 972 -85.82 -59.46 -7.40
C LEU A 972 -86.18 -59.27 -8.87
N ASN A 973 -86.10 -60.33 -9.70
CA ASN A 973 -86.46 -60.26 -11.11
C ASN A 973 -87.89 -59.75 -11.30
N LYS A 974 -88.85 -60.21 -10.50
CA LYS A 974 -90.23 -59.75 -10.58
C LYS A 974 -90.34 -58.25 -10.30
N ASN A 975 -89.76 -57.80 -9.19
CA ASN A 975 -89.81 -56.40 -8.79
C ASN A 975 -89.08 -55.51 -9.81
N ILE A 976 -87.97 -55.98 -10.36
CA ILE A 976 -87.17 -55.25 -11.36
C ILE A 976 -87.90 -55.19 -12.71
N ILE A 977 -88.46 -56.31 -13.18
CA ILE A 977 -89.23 -56.36 -14.43
C ILE A 977 -90.43 -55.41 -14.33
N GLU A 978 -91.13 -55.38 -13.19
CA GLU A 978 -92.26 -54.49 -12.94
C GLU A 978 -91.84 -53.02 -12.83
N LEU A 979 -90.78 -52.73 -12.06
CA LEU A 979 -90.29 -51.37 -11.84
C LEU A 979 -89.70 -50.73 -13.11
N PHE A 980 -89.03 -51.51 -13.95
CA PHE A 980 -88.32 -51.01 -15.15
C PHE A 980 -89.01 -51.34 -16.48
N ALA A 981 -90.15 -52.05 -16.47
CA ALA A 981 -90.90 -52.44 -17.67
C ALA A 981 -90.07 -53.18 -18.73
N VAL A 982 -89.23 -54.13 -18.29
CA VAL A 982 -88.25 -54.87 -19.11
C VAL A 982 -88.90 -55.70 -20.23
N ASP A 983 -90.12 -56.16 -20.04
CA ASP A 983 -90.85 -57.06 -20.92
C ASP A 983 -91.41 -56.39 -22.19
N LYS A 984 -91.33 -55.06 -22.31
CA LYS A 984 -92.00 -54.30 -23.39
C LYS A 984 -91.21 -54.15 -24.69
N SER A 985 -89.89 -54.34 -24.68
CA SER A 985 -89.03 -54.09 -25.85
C SER A 985 -87.97 -55.18 -26.00
N PHE A 986 -87.73 -55.63 -27.23
CA PHE A 986 -86.64 -56.56 -27.56
C PHE A 986 -85.29 -56.07 -27.02
N ASP A 987 -84.98 -54.79 -27.22
CA ASP A 987 -83.74 -54.18 -26.77
C ASP A 987 -83.62 -54.20 -25.24
N GLU A 988 -84.70 -53.93 -24.52
CA GLU A 988 -84.67 -53.89 -23.04
C GLU A 988 -84.61 -55.32 -22.44
N LYS A 989 -85.28 -56.30 -23.08
CA LYS A 989 -85.15 -57.72 -22.73
C LYS A 989 -83.71 -58.19 -22.87
N ILE A 990 -83.09 -57.90 -24.02
CA ILE A 990 -81.69 -58.24 -24.28
C ILE A 990 -80.77 -57.46 -23.35
N LYS A 991 -81.01 -56.17 -23.11
CA LYS A 991 -80.23 -55.34 -22.18
C LYS A 991 -80.23 -55.94 -20.78
N PHE A 992 -81.40 -56.33 -20.25
CA PHE A 992 -81.52 -56.94 -18.93
C PHE A 992 -80.86 -58.34 -18.85
N LEU A 993 -81.10 -59.21 -19.83
CA LEU A 993 -80.50 -60.55 -19.90
C LEU A 993 -78.98 -60.48 -20.04
N ASN A 994 -78.50 -59.56 -20.86
CA ASN A 994 -77.08 -59.32 -21.08
C ASN A 994 -76.42 -58.69 -19.85
N PHE A 995 -77.12 -57.79 -19.14
CA PHE A 995 -76.61 -57.14 -17.93
C PHE A 995 -76.52 -58.10 -16.73
N THR A 996 -77.57 -58.88 -16.49
CA THR A 996 -77.60 -59.84 -15.38
C THR A 996 -76.84 -61.13 -15.67
N LYS A 997 -76.56 -61.43 -16.95
CA LYS A 997 -75.95 -62.68 -17.45
C LYS A 997 -76.64 -63.94 -16.91
N SER A 998 -77.91 -63.82 -16.53
CA SER A 998 -78.71 -64.89 -15.97
C SER A 998 -79.86 -65.18 -16.94
N PRO A 999 -80.04 -66.43 -17.39
CA PRO A 999 -81.13 -66.76 -18.26
C PRO A 999 -82.45 -66.58 -17.52
N VAL A 1000 -83.35 -65.79 -18.10
CA VAL A 1000 -84.74 -65.69 -17.68
C VAL A 1000 -85.57 -66.36 -18.75
N VAL A 1001 -86.09 -67.55 -18.42
CA VAL A 1001 -86.76 -68.45 -19.37
C VAL A 1001 -87.94 -67.78 -20.06
N GLU A 1002 -88.67 -66.92 -19.35
CA GLU A 1002 -89.81 -66.17 -19.89
C GLU A 1002 -89.36 -65.23 -21.01
N LEU A 1003 -88.26 -64.48 -20.81
CA LEU A 1003 -87.75 -63.54 -21.81
C LEU A 1003 -87.12 -64.22 -23.03
N GLU A 1004 -86.40 -65.33 -22.84
CA GLU A 1004 -85.71 -66.07 -23.93
C GLU A 1004 -86.66 -66.76 -24.91
N ARG A 1005 -87.87 -67.11 -24.45
CA ARG A 1005 -88.91 -67.66 -25.34
C ARG A 1005 -89.48 -66.59 -26.25
N ASP A 1006 -89.80 -65.43 -25.68
CA ASP A 1006 -90.34 -64.30 -26.43
C ASP A 1006 -89.38 -63.86 -27.55
N ILE A 1007 -88.08 -63.80 -27.26
CA ILE A 1007 -87.04 -63.39 -28.23
C ILE A 1007 -87.03 -64.25 -29.51
N SER A 1008 -87.38 -65.54 -29.41
CA SER A 1008 -87.25 -66.48 -30.53
C SER A 1008 -88.20 -66.23 -31.70
N ASP A 1009 -89.24 -65.43 -31.48
CA ASP A 1009 -90.25 -65.07 -32.48
C ASP A 1009 -89.94 -63.73 -33.18
N GLU A 1010 -88.84 -63.06 -32.81
CA GLU A 1010 -88.53 -61.66 -33.20
C GLU A 1010 -87.23 -61.50 -34.04
N PHE A 1011 -86.67 -62.59 -34.62
CA PHE A 1011 -85.40 -62.55 -35.38
C PHE A 1011 -85.50 -61.97 -36.81
N ASP A 1012 -84.66 -60.98 -37.11
CA ASP A 1012 -84.38 -60.42 -38.44
C ASP A 1012 -82.86 -60.16 -38.63
N GLU A 1013 -82.43 -59.65 -39.79
CA GLU A 1013 -80.98 -59.43 -40.06
C GLU A 1013 -80.27 -58.53 -39.02
N SER A 1014 -80.99 -57.62 -38.34
CA SER A 1014 -80.42 -56.72 -37.32
C SER A 1014 -80.43 -57.37 -35.93
N ASN A 1015 -81.52 -58.05 -35.58
CA ASN A 1015 -81.72 -58.68 -34.28
C ASN A 1015 -80.90 -59.98 -34.14
N GLU A 1016 -80.59 -60.66 -35.25
CA GLU A 1016 -79.68 -61.81 -35.29
C GLU A 1016 -78.29 -61.44 -34.74
N GLU A 1017 -77.74 -60.29 -35.13
CA GLU A 1017 -76.40 -59.85 -34.67
C GLU A 1017 -76.41 -59.47 -33.17
N LEU A 1018 -77.46 -58.81 -32.69
CA LEU A 1018 -77.61 -58.45 -31.27
C LEU A 1018 -77.74 -59.68 -30.38
N TYR A 1019 -78.54 -60.66 -30.78
CA TYR A 1019 -78.68 -61.91 -30.06
C TYR A 1019 -77.40 -62.76 -30.16
N LEU A 1020 -76.74 -62.79 -31.33
CA LEU A 1020 -75.45 -63.46 -31.51
C LEU A 1020 -74.40 -62.94 -30.52
N ASN A 1021 -74.33 -61.63 -30.28
CA ASN A 1021 -73.43 -61.03 -29.31
C ASN A 1021 -73.73 -61.49 -27.87
N TYR A 1022 -75.02 -61.58 -27.50
CA TYR A 1022 -75.41 -62.12 -26.20
C TYR A 1022 -74.99 -63.59 -26.05
N VAL A 1023 -75.33 -64.45 -27.03
CA VAL A 1023 -75.12 -65.90 -26.93
C VAL A 1023 -73.64 -66.28 -27.05
N ASN A 1024 -72.85 -65.61 -27.90
CA ASN A 1024 -71.39 -65.79 -27.94
C ASN A 1024 -70.71 -65.39 -26.63
N GLY A 1025 -71.35 -64.53 -25.82
CA GLY A 1025 -70.86 -64.11 -24.51
C GLY A 1025 -71.23 -65.06 -23.37
N LEU A 1026 -71.99 -66.13 -23.63
CA LEU A 1026 -72.39 -67.09 -22.60
C LEU A 1026 -71.32 -68.17 -22.40
N LYS A 1027 -71.04 -68.51 -21.13
CA LYS A 1027 -70.10 -69.58 -20.77
C LYS A 1027 -70.61 -70.98 -21.17
N SER A 1028 -71.92 -71.13 -21.24
CA SER A 1028 -72.58 -72.34 -21.72
C SER A 1028 -73.91 -71.95 -22.33
N ILE A 1029 -74.27 -72.65 -23.40
CA ILE A 1029 -75.56 -72.47 -24.06
C ILE A 1029 -76.45 -73.68 -23.79
N ASN A 1030 -77.72 -73.43 -23.50
CA ASN A 1030 -78.76 -74.42 -23.39
C ASN A 1030 -79.38 -74.73 -24.77
N ASP A 1031 -80.31 -75.68 -24.81
CA ASP A 1031 -80.93 -76.11 -26.07
C ASP A 1031 -81.81 -75.02 -26.70
N VAL A 1032 -82.39 -74.13 -25.89
CA VAL A 1032 -83.19 -72.98 -26.38
C VAL A 1032 -82.30 -72.04 -27.19
N GLN A 1033 -81.11 -71.71 -26.67
CA GLN A 1033 -80.15 -70.83 -27.32
C GLN A 1033 -79.49 -71.46 -28.56
N LEU A 1034 -79.17 -72.76 -28.53
CA LEU A 1034 -78.62 -73.48 -29.69
C LEU A 1034 -79.61 -73.52 -30.87
N ASN A 1035 -80.89 -73.77 -30.56
CA ASN A 1035 -81.96 -73.79 -31.56
C ASN A 1035 -82.21 -72.41 -32.18
N ASN A 1036 -82.02 -71.34 -31.40
CA ASN A 1036 -82.13 -69.98 -31.91
C ASN A 1036 -81.04 -69.66 -32.95
N ILE A 1037 -79.78 -70.08 -32.73
CA ILE A 1037 -78.67 -69.82 -33.67
C ILE A 1037 -78.81 -70.61 -34.99
N LEU A 1038 -79.35 -71.83 -34.96
CA LEU A 1038 -79.52 -72.64 -36.18
C LEU A 1038 -80.57 -72.08 -37.15
N LYS A 1039 -81.41 -71.14 -36.71
CA LYS A 1039 -82.39 -70.45 -37.55
C LYS A 1039 -81.79 -69.31 -38.39
N PHE A 1040 -80.51 -68.97 -38.18
CA PHE A 1040 -79.87 -67.86 -38.87
C PHE A 1040 -79.74 -68.07 -40.38
N GLN A 1041 -80.04 -67.02 -41.14
CA GLN A 1041 -80.02 -67.08 -42.60
C GLN A 1041 -78.61 -67.02 -43.20
N LYS A 1042 -77.65 -66.41 -42.50
CA LYS A 1042 -76.24 -66.26 -42.91
C LYS A 1042 -75.33 -67.18 -42.09
N SER A 1043 -74.17 -67.50 -42.66
CA SER A 1043 -73.10 -68.14 -41.90
C SER A 1043 -72.35 -67.07 -41.11
N TYR A 1044 -72.39 -67.18 -39.79
CA TYR A 1044 -71.65 -66.33 -38.86
C TYR A 1044 -70.44 -67.06 -38.26
N VAL A 1045 -69.59 -66.28 -37.57
CA VAL A 1045 -68.51 -66.81 -36.74
C VAL A 1045 -69.06 -67.01 -35.35
N TYR A 1046 -68.92 -68.22 -34.84
CA TYR A 1046 -69.40 -68.61 -33.52
C TYR A 1046 -68.26 -68.77 -32.53
N SER A 1047 -68.56 -68.63 -31.23
CA SER A 1047 -67.61 -68.90 -30.15
C SER A 1047 -67.10 -70.34 -30.19
N LYS A 1048 -66.01 -70.63 -29.48
CA LYS A 1048 -65.43 -71.97 -29.41
C LYS A 1048 -66.44 -72.98 -28.86
N GLU A 1049 -67.15 -72.62 -27.80
CA GLU A 1049 -68.16 -73.46 -27.14
C GLU A 1049 -69.28 -73.83 -28.11
N ILE A 1050 -69.66 -72.89 -28.98
CA ILE A 1050 -70.67 -73.12 -30.01
C ILE A 1050 -70.09 -73.96 -31.15
N ASN A 1051 -68.86 -73.70 -31.61
CA ASN A 1051 -68.19 -74.49 -32.65
C ASN A 1051 -67.96 -75.95 -32.21
N ASP A 1052 -67.62 -76.19 -30.95
CA ASP A 1052 -67.47 -77.52 -30.37
C ASP A 1052 -68.83 -78.24 -30.39
N LYS A 1053 -69.91 -77.59 -29.97
CA LYS A 1053 -71.27 -78.13 -30.10
C LYS A 1053 -71.66 -78.39 -31.57
N LEU A 1054 -71.29 -77.52 -32.51
CA LEU A 1054 -71.56 -77.73 -33.94
C LEU A 1054 -70.82 -78.96 -34.49
N TYR A 1055 -69.57 -79.17 -34.06
CA TYR A 1055 -68.77 -80.34 -34.43
C TYR A 1055 -69.33 -81.64 -33.85
N GLU A 1056 -69.65 -81.65 -32.56
CA GLU A 1056 -70.26 -82.80 -31.86
C GLU A 1056 -71.58 -83.23 -32.52
N ASN A 1057 -72.38 -82.26 -32.98
CA ASN A 1057 -73.63 -82.49 -33.68
C ASN A 1057 -73.48 -82.70 -35.20
N LYS A 1058 -72.25 -82.89 -35.70
CA LYS A 1058 -71.90 -83.24 -37.10
C LYS A 1058 -72.21 -82.19 -38.17
N TYR A 1059 -72.34 -80.91 -37.79
CA TYR A 1059 -72.55 -79.82 -38.75
C TYR A 1059 -71.22 -79.32 -39.35
N TYR A 1060 -70.51 -80.19 -40.07
CA TYR A 1060 -69.11 -79.95 -40.49
C TYR A 1060 -68.92 -78.79 -41.47
N GLU A 1061 -69.89 -78.49 -42.35
CA GLU A 1061 -69.78 -77.34 -43.25
C GLU A 1061 -69.83 -76.01 -42.48
N SER A 1062 -70.76 -75.88 -41.53
CA SER A 1062 -70.91 -74.70 -40.68
C SER A 1062 -69.72 -74.57 -39.74
N TYR A 1063 -69.22 -75.69 -39.21
CA TYR A 1063 -67.98 -75.75 -38.43
C TYR A 1063 -66.77 -75.26 -39.23
N VAL A 1064 -66.48 -75.85 -40.40
CA VAL A 1064 -65.32 -75.44 -41.22
C VAL A 1064 -65.47 -73.99 -41.67
N SER A 1065 -66.67 -73.56 -42.04
CA SER A 1065 -66.91 -72.17 -42.48
C SER A 1065 -66.77 -71.15 -41.34
N SER A 1066 -67.35 -71.44 -40.16
CA SER A 1066 -67.25 -70.60 -38.96
C SER A 1066 -65.81 -70.55 -38.46
N LYS A 1067 -65.17 -71.72 -38.31
CA LYS A 1067 -63.81 -71.83 -37.79
C LYS A 1067 -62.76 -71.20 -38.70
N VAL A 1068 -62.77 -71.50 -40.01
CA VAL A 1068 -61.78 -70.91 -40.93
C VAL A 1068 -61.95 -69.39 -41.06
N ARG A 1069 -63.18 -68.88 -40.95
CA ARG A 1069 -63.44 -67.43 -40.94
C ARG A 1069 -63.09 -66.79 -39.61
N GLY A 1070 -63.36 -67.45 -38.49
CA GLY A 1070 -63.01 -66.99 -37.15
C GLY A 1070 -61.51 -66.96 -36.90
N ASP A 1071 -60.80 -68.01 -37.35
CA ASP A 1071 -59.34 -68.10 -37.23
C ASP A 1071 -58.62 -67.15 -38.21
N GLY A 1072 -59.29 -66.71 -39.28
CA GLY A 1072 -58.75 -65.82 -40.31
C GLY A 1072 -57.60 -66.42 -41.15
N VAL A 1073 -57.11 -67.59 -40.76
CA VAL A 1073 -56.06 -68.36 -41.42
C VAL A 1073 -56.52 -69.80 -41.52
N PHE A 1074 -56.33 -70.40 -42.68
CA PHE A 1074 -56.58 -71.81 -42.86
C PHE A 1074 -55.37 -72.62 -42.41
N ARG A 1075 -55.59 -73.59 -41.51
CA ARG A 1075 -54.60 -74.61 -41.14
C ARG A 1075 -55.24 -75.98 -41.30
N ILE A 1076 -54.44 -76.93 -41.76
CA ILE A 1076 -54.88 -78.32 -41.85
C ILE A 1076 -54.89 -78.87 -40.42
N GLU A 1077 -56.09 -79.18 -39.91
CA GLU A 1077 -56.24 -79.89 -38.63
C GLU A 1077 -55.78 -81.34 -38.82
N GLU A 1078 -54.50 -81.61 -38.57
CA GLU A 1078 -53.88 -82.93 -38.79
C GLU A 1078 -54.58 -84.05 -38.00
N ASP A 1079 -55.07 -83.75 -36.78
CA ASP A 1079 -55.84 -84.68 -35.94
C ASP A 1079 -57.20 -85.06 -36.55
N LYS A 1080 -57.75 -84.21 -37.43
CA LYS A 1080 -59.05 -84.41 -38.09
C LYS A 1080 -58.92 -84.59 -39.59
N ARG A 1081 -57.70 -84.75 -40.09
CA ARG A 1081 -57.42 -84.74 -41.53
C ARG A 1081 -58.21 -85.81 -42.27
N ASP A 1082 -58.29 -87.02 -41.73
CA ASP A 1082 -59.03 -88.13 -42.35
C ASP A 1082 -60.52 -87.80 -42.58
N VAL A 1083 -61.12 -87.03 -41.67
CA VAL A 1083 -62.54 -86.63 -41.72
C VAL A 1083 -62.72 -85.38 -42.57
N LEU A 1084 -61.82 -84.41 -42.42
CA LEU A 1084 -61.99 -83.06 -42.97
C LEU A 1084 -61.31 -82.85 -44.32
N TRP A 1085 -60.37 -83.70 -44.75
CA TRP A 1085 -59.60 -83.47 -45.99
C TRP A 1085 -60.51 -83.35 -47.22
N LYS A 1086 -61.51 -84.23 -47.33
CA LYS A 1086 -62.53 -84.14 -48.39
C LYS A 1086 -63.35 -82.85 -48.28
N THR A 1087 -63.70 -82.45 -47.06
CA THR A 1087 -64.42 -81.19 -46.80
C THR A 1087 -63.56 -79.98 -47.15
N TYR A 1088 -62.25 -80.01 -46.92
CA TYR A 1088 -61.33 -78.95 -47.31
C TYR A 1088 -61.25 -78.81 -48.83
N ILE A 1089 -61.06 -79.92 -49.56
CA ILE A 1089 -61.06 -79.90 -51.03
C ILE A 1089 -62.42 -79.41 -51.56
N LEU A 1090 -63.52 -79.90 -50.98
CA LEU A 1090 -64.88 -79.49 -51.34
C LEU A 1090 -65.09 -77.99 -51.14
N VAL A 1091 -64.73 -77.47 -49.97
CA VAL A 1091 -64.83 -76.03 -49.67
C VAL A 1091 -63.91 -75.22 -50.59
N PHE A 1092 -62.71 -75.73 -50.91
CA PHE A 1092 -61.72 -75.04 -51.75
C PHE A 1092 -62.15 -74.90 -53.22
N HIS A 1093 -62.94 -75.85 -53.74
CA HIS A 1093 -63.41 -75.84 -55.13
C HIS A 1093 -64.86 -75.33 -55.33
N ARG A 1094 -65.70 -75.22 -54.28
CA ARG A 1094 -67.16 -74.92 -54.39
C ARG A 1094 -67.52 -73.44 -54.61
N SER A 1095 -68.34 -73.11 -55.60
CA SER A 1095 -68.67 -71.73 -55.99
C SER A 1095 -69.25 -70.80 -54.90
N GLY A 1096 -69.94 -71.32 -53.87
CA GLY A 1096 -70.63 -70.52 -52.83
C GLY A 1096 -69.82 -70.17 -51.57
N ARG A 1097 -68.53 -70.51 -51.49
CA ARG A 1097 -67.70 -70.34 -50.27
C ARG A 1097 -66.53 -69.38 -50.47
N ILE A 1098 -66.75 -68.32 -51.26
CA ILE A 1098 -65.71 -67.37 -51.68
C ILE A 1098 -64.93 -66.75 -50.50
N PRO A 1099 -65.56 -66.30 -49.40
CA PRO A 1099 -64.80 -65.71 -48.28
C PRO A 1099 -63.84 -66.72 -47.63
N THR A 1100 -64.30 -67.95 -47.42
CA THR A 1100 -63.49 -69.03 -46.84
C THR A 1100 -62.35 -69.45 -47.79
N GLN A 1101 -62.61 -69.54 -49.10
CA GLN A 1101 -61.59 -69.88 -50.11
C GLN A 1101 -60.45 -68.88 -50.20
N LYS A 1102 -60.76 -67.58 -50.08
CA LYS A 1102 -59.75 -66.52 -50.09
C LYS A 1102 -58.74 -66.68 -48.96
N ILE A 1103 -59.17 -67.23 -47.82
CA ILE A 1103 -58.29 -67.54 -46.68
C ILE A 1103 -57.51 -68.82 -46.94
N MET A 1104 -58.19 -69.88 -47.43
CA MET A 1104 -57.56 -71.18 -47.69
C MET A 1104 -56.41 -71.11 -48.70
N ARG A 1105 -56.54 -70.30 -49.76
CA ARG A 1105 -55.52 -70.21 -50.83
C ARG A 1105 -54.24 -69.51 -50.39
N LEU A 1106 -54.24 -68.84 -49.24
CA LEU A 1106 -53.05 -68.17 -48.71
C LEU A 1106 -52.12 -69.15 -47.98
N ASN A 1107 -52.62 -70.31 -47.58
CA ASN A 1107 -51.79 -71.34 -46.97
C ASN A 1107 -50.95 -72.01 -48.06
N THR A 1108 -49.69 -71.60 -48.17
CA THR A 1108 -48.76 -72.08 -49.18
C THR A 1108 -48.44 -73.56 -49.01
N GLU A 1109 -48.42 -74.10 -47.79
CA GLU A 1109 -48.22 -75.53 -47.55
C GLU A 1109 -49.39 -76.35 -48.11
N PHE A 1110 -50.62 -75.95 -47.80
CA PHE A 1110 -51.83 -76.57 -48.34
C PHE A 1110 -51.86 -76.47 -49.86
N VAL A 1111 -51.60 -75.29 -50.41
CA VAL A 1111 -51.60 -75.10 -51.88
C VAL A 1111 -50.45 -75.85 -52.54
N ASN A 1112 -49.23 -75.85 -51.99
CA ASN A 1112 -48.07 -76.58 -52.52
C ASN A 1112 -48.25 -78.10 -52.41
N GLU A 1113 -48.91 -78.58 -51.36
CA GLU A 1113 -49.27 -79.99 -51.21
C GLU A 1113 -50.28 -80.39 -52.29
N LEU A 1114 -51.27 -79.53 -52.56
CA LEU A 1114 -52.16 -79.69 -53.72
C LEU A 1114 -51.39 -79.61 -55.06
N ILE A 1115 -50.32 -78.81 -55.16
CA ILE A 1115 -49.45 -78.74 -56.36
C ILE A 1115 -48.66 -80.03 -56.55
N LYS A 1116 -48.00 -80.54 -55.51
CA LYS A 1116 -47.24 -81.81 -55.55
C LYS A 1116 -48.13 -83.00 -55.91
N GLN A 1117 -49.37 -83.01 -55.43
CA GLN A 1117 -50.36 -84.05 -55.73
C GLN A 1117 -50.99 -83.92 -57.13
N GLY A 1118 -50.75 -82.82 -57.85
CA GLY A 1118 -51.31 -82.59 -59.18
C GLY A 1118 -52.78 -82.15 -59.20
N GLU A 1119 -53.35 -81.74 -58.06
CA GLU A 1119 -54.77 -81.40 -57.94
C GLU A 1119 -55.17 -80.16 -58.77
N TYR A 1120 -54.19 -79.35 -59.19
CA TYR A 1120 -54.41 -78.22 -60.09
C TYR A 1120 -55.00 -78.64 -61.46
N VAL A 1121 -54.89 -79.92 -61.85
CA VAL A 1121 -55.54 -80.44 -63.06
C VAL A 1121 -57.08 -80.40 -62.94
N ASN A 1122 -57.61 -80.55 -61.72
CA ASN A 1122 -59.05 -80.58 -61.41
C ASN A 1122 -59.64 -79.21 -61.03
N ALA A 1123 -58.80 -78.16 -60.95
CA ALA A 1123 -59.19 -76.87 -60.43
C ALA A 1123 -60.14 -76.07 -61.36
N GLY A 1124 -60.18 -76.39 -62.65
CA GLY A 1124 -60.93 -75.62 -63.65
C GLY A 1124 -60.57 -74.13 -63.59
N GLU A 1125 -61.58 -73.26 -63.55
CA GLU A 1125 -61.41 -71.80 -63.40
C GLU A 1125 -60.77 -71.38 -62.06
N ARG A 1126 -60.75 -72.26 -61.05
CA ARG A 1126 -60.07 -72.01 -59.77
C ARG A 1126 -58.58 -72.26 -59.82
N ILE A 1127 -58.03 -72.51 -61.01
CA ILE A 1127 -56.57 -72.55 -61.24
C ILE A 1127 -55.87 -71.30 -60.68
N ILE A 1128 -56.54 -70.14 -60.64
CA ILE A 1128 -56.01 -68.89 -60.07
C ILE A 1128 -55.62 -69.04 -58.58
N ASN A 1129 -56.29 -69.91 -57.81
CA ASN A 1129 -55.91 -70.13 -56.41
C ASN A 1129 -54.52 -70.78 -56.29
N TYR A 1130 -54.04 -71.48 -57.32
CA TYR A 1130 -52.72 -72.12 -57.36
C TYR A 1130 -51.57 -71.15 -57.70
N ALA A 1131 -51.88 -69.93 -58.14
CA ALA A 1131 -50.87 -68.87 -58.30
C ALA A 1131 -50.18 -68.54 -56.95
N TYR A 1132 -50.86 -68.81 -55.84
CA TYR A 1132 -50.35 -68.54 -54.50
C TYR A 1132 -49.35 -69.59 -53.98
N GLY A 1133 -49.16 -70.70 -54.70
CA GLY A 1133 -48.10 -71.67 -54.41
C GLY A 1133 -46.79 -71.36 -55.15
N ASP A 1134 -45.76 -72.16 -54.88
CA ASP A 1134 -44.47 -72.06 -55.54
C ASP A 1134 -44.58 -72.50 -57.00
N GLN A 1135 -44.23 -71.59 -57.90
CA GLN A 1135 -44.34 -71.86 -59.32
C GLN A 1135 -43.19 -72.75 -59.78
N THR A 1136 -43.44 -74.06 -59.88
CA THR A 1136 -42.49 -75.03 -60.44
C THR A 1136 -42.51 -74.98 -61.96
N LYS A 1137 -41.47 -75.55 -62.58
CA LYS A 1137 -41.41 -75.67 -64.03
C LYS A 1137 -42.61 -76.47 -64.59
N GLU A 1138 -43.04 -77.55 -63.93
CA GLU A 1138 -44.16 -78.38 -64.38
C GLU A 1138 -45.50 -77.63 -64.29
N LEU A 1139 -45.75 -76.94 -63.19
CA LEU A 1139 -46.96 -76.12 -63.02
C LEU A 1139 -47.00 -75.02 -64.09
N MET A 1140 -45.88 -74.35 -64.35
CA MET A 1140 -45.82 -73.32 -65.38
C MET A 1140 -45.88 -73.88 -66.81
N GLU A 1141 -45.27 -75.02 -67.09
CA GLU A 1141 -45.42 -75.73 -68.37
C GLU A 1141 -46.90 -76.09 -68.61
N TYR A 1142 -47.61 -76.58 -67.58
CA TYR A 1142 -49.03 -76.87 -67.64
C TYR A 1142 -49.87 -75.60 -67.84
N VAL A 1143 -49.63 -74.57 -67.03
CA VAL A 1143 -50.39 -73.32 -67.08
C VAL A 1143 -50.19 -72.65 -68.45
N ILE A 1144 -48.95 -72.40 -68.87
CA ILE A 1144 -48.62 -71.74 -70.15
C ILE A 1144 -49.03 -72.59 -71.36
N GLY A 1145 -48.93 -73.91 -71.26
CA GLY A 1145 -49.31 -74.81 -72.36
C GLY A 1145 -50.81 -74.99 -72.55
N LYS A 1146 -51.65 -74.69 -71.53
CA LYS A 1146 -53.08 -75.04 -71.53
C LYS A 1146 -54.04 -73.86 -71.54
N TYR A 1147 -53.71 -72.73 -70.90
CA TYR A 1147 -54.62 -71.60 -70.74
C TYR A 1147 -54.35 -70.49 -71.75
N ASP A 1148 -55.38 -69.70 -72.03
CA ASP A 1148 -55.29 -68.53 -72.91
C ASP A 1148 -54.64 -67.34 -72.20
N ASP A 1149 -54.21 -66.36 -73.00
CA ASP A 1149 -53.43 -65.22 -72.49
C ASP A 1149 -54.17 -64.41 -71.41
N LYS A 1150 -55.52 -64.38 -71.41
CA LYS A 1150 -56.31 -63.67 -70.38
C LYS A 1150 -56.24 -64.34 -69.00
N ILE A 1151 -56.43 -65.66 -68.94
CA ILE A 1151 -56.30 -66.39 -67.66
C ILE A 1151 -54.83 -66.43 -67.23
N LEU A 1152 -53.90 -66.51 -68.18
CA LEU A 1152 -52.47 -66.45 -67.90
C LEU A 1152 -52.06 -65.10 -67.30
N ILE A 1153 -52.58 -63.97 -67.79
CA ILE A 1153 -52.36 -62.65 -67.20
C ILE A 1153 -52.88 -62.61 -65.76
N ASP A 1154 -54.11 -63.07 -65.53
CA ASP A 1154 -54.74 -63.09 -64.20
C ASP A 1154 -54.00 -64.00 -63.21
N TYR A 1155 -53.43 -65.10 -63.71
CA TYR A 1155 -52.64 -66.04 -62.93
C TYR A 1155 -51.26 -65.44 -62.61
N PHE A 1156 -50.49 -65.00 -63.61
CA PHE A 1156 -49.13 -64.49 -63.44
C PHE A 1156 -49.07 -63.13 -62.72
N ARG A 1157 -50.08 -62.28 -62.82
CA ARG A 1157 -50.15 -61.08 -61.97
C ARG A 1157 -50.35 -61.41 -60.47
N GLN A 1158 -50.68 -62.66 -60.13
CA GLN A 1158 -50.92 -63.12 -58.76
C GLN A 1158 -49.87 -64.11 -58.26
N ILE A 1159 -48.95 -64.57 -59.11
CA ILE A 1159 -47.96 -65.55 -58.65
C ILE A 1159 -47.11 -64.98 -57.52
N LYS A 1160 -46.84 -65.79 -56.49
CA LYS A 1160 -46.07 -65.34 -55.31
C LYS A 1160 -44.55 -65.46 -55.48
N GLY A 1161 -44.09 -66.40 -56.29
CA GLY A 1161 -42.66 -66.61 -56.52
C GLY A 1161 -42.40 -67.84 -57.38
N PHE A 1162 -41.16 -67.99 -57.81
CA PHE A 1162 -40.71 -69.16 -58.56
C PHE A 1162 -40.01 -70.13 -57.62
N ALA A 1163 -40.20 -71.43 -57.84
CA ALA A 1163 -39.64 -72.47 -56.97
C ALA A 1163 -38.10 -72.48 -56.98
N ASP A 1164 -37.48 -72.19 -58.12
CA ASP A 1164 -36.03 -72.15 -58.29
C ASP A 1164 -35.60 -71.22 -59.45
N LYS A 1165 -34.28 -71.08 -59.64
CA LYS A 1165 -33.71 -70.26 -60.72
C LYS A 1165 -34.10 -70.79 -62.12
N ASP A 1166 -34.34 -72.09 -62.24
CA ASP A 1166 -34.71 -72.71 -63.52
C ASP A 1166 -36.16 -72.37 -63.89
N ALA A 1167 -37.08 -72.39 -62.93
CA ALA A 1167 -38.44 -71.91 -63.04
C ALA A 1167 -38.46 -70.42 -63.41
N ALA A 1168 -37.68 -69.59 -62.72
CA ALA A 1168 -37.57 -68.15 -63.02
C ALA A 1168 -37.02 -67.89 -64.44
N ARG A 1169 -35.94 -68.58 -64.84
CA ARG A 1169 -35.37 -68.47 -66.19
C ARG A 1169 -36.34 -68.99 -67.26
N PHE A 1170 -37.07 -70.06 -66.95
CA PHE A 1170 -38.11 -70.61 -67.83
C PHE A 1170 -39.22 -69.59 -68.05
N TYR A 1171 -39.71 -68.94 -67.00
CA TYR A 1171 -40.69 -67.86 -67.10
C TYR A 1171 -40.18 -66.73 -68.02
N VAL A 1172 -38.99 -66.17 -67.79
CA VAL A 1172 -38.47 -65.05 -68.63
C VAL A 1172 -38.32 -65.48 -70.09
N LYS A 1173 -37.82 -66.69 -70.35
CA LYS A 1173 -37.70 -67.23 -71.70
C LYS A 1173 -39.06 -67.38 -72.39
N LYS A 1174 -40.10 -67.76 -71.66
CA LYS A 1174 -41.45 -67.94 -72.22
C LYS A 1174 -42.16 -66.62 -72.44
N VAL A 1175 -42.08 -65.71 -71.47
CA VAL A 1175 -42.75 -64.41 -71.53
C VAL A 1175 -42.16 -63.53 -72.63
N ILE A 1176 -40.84 -63.49 -72.84
CA ILE A 1176 -40.23 -62.72 -73.94
C ILE A 1176 -40.72 -63.16 -75.33
N ASN A 1177 -41.13 -64.43 -75.45
CA ASN A 1177 -41.67 -64.96 -76.71
C ASN A 1177 -43.20 -64.82 -76.80
N ASN A 1178 -43.87 -64.30 -75.78
CA ASN A 1178 -45.32 -64.04 -75.78
C ASN A 1178 -45.58 -62.52 -75.65
N PRO A 1179 -45.95 -61.84 -76.75
CA PRO A 1179 -46.14 -60.38 -76.76
C PRO A 1179 -47.20 -59.88 -75.77
N GLU A 1180 -48.29 -60.63 -75.57
CA GLU A 1180 -49.39 -60.22 -74.69
C GLU A 1180 -48.95 -60.24 -73.21
N LEU A 1181 -48.24 -61.29 -72.78
CA LEU A 1181 -47.69 -61.38 -71.42
C LEU A 1181 -46.49 -60.45 -71.20
N LEU A 1182 -45.68 -60.21 -72.23
CA LEU A 1182 -44.50 -59.33 -72.16
C LEU A 1182 -44.90 -57.85 -71.98
N MET A 1183 -45.97 -57.43 -72.65
CA MET A 1183 -46.41 -56.04 -72.65
C MET A 1183 -47.39 -55.71 -71.53
N ASP A 1184 -48.02 -56.69 -70.87
CA ASP A 1184 -48.94 -56.45 -69.75
C ASP A 1184 -48.23 -55.86 -68.52
N ASP A 1185 -48.65 -54.65 -68.13
CA ASP A 1185 -48.09 -53.91 -67.00
C ASP A 1185 -48.23 -54.65 -65.66
N SER A 1186 -49.33 -55.37 -65.46
CA SER A 1186 -49.63 -56.02 -64.19
C SER A 1186 -48.81 -57.29 -63.98
N VAL A 1187 -48.62 -58.08 -65.05
CA VAL A 1187 -47.76 -59.26 -65.05
C VAL A 1187 -46.30 -58.85 -64.90
N TYR A 1188 -45.85 -57.82 -65.65
CA TYR A 1188 -44.50 -57.31 -65.52
C TYR A 1188 -44.22 -56.79 -64.11
N ALA A 1189 -45.06 -55.91 -63.57
CA ALA A 1189 -44.88 -55.36 -62.23
C ALA A 1189 -44.86 -56.46 -61.14
N ASN A 1190 -45.74 -57.45 -61.23
CA ASN A 1190 -45.83 -58.50 -60.23
C ASN A 1190 -44.68 -59.51 -60.28
N CYS A 1191 -44.21 -59.86 -61.48
CA CYS A 1191 -43.19 -60.90 -61.68
C CYS A 1191 -41.77 -60.37 -61.70
N TYR A 1192 -41.56 -59.10 -62.08
CA TYR A 1192 -40.23 -58.49 -62.19
C TYR A 1192 -39.43 -58.61 -60.89
N ASP A 1193 -40.02 -58.26 -59.75
CA ASP A 1193 -39.30 -58.31 -58.47
C ASP A 1193 -39.06 -59.71 -57.93
N LYS A 1194 -39.83 -60.69 -58.41
CA LYS A 1194 -39.71 -62.11 -58.03
C LYS A 1194 -38.64 -62.86 -58.82
N LEU A 1195 -38.13 -62.25 -59.88
CA LEU A 1195 -36.92 -62.69 -60.57
C LEU A 1195 -35.72 -62.20 -59.77
N ILE A 1196 -35.22 -63.01 -58.84
CA ILE A 1196 -34.16 -62.61 -57.88
C ILE A 1196 -32.83 -62.28 -58.59
N ASP A 1197 -32.64 -62.77 -59.81
CA ASP A 1197 -31.43 -62.55 -60.61
C ASP A 1197 -31.47 -61.21 -61.37
N ALA A 1198 -30.54 -60.31 -61.06
CA ALA A 1198 -30.44 -58.99 -61.71
C ALA A 1198 -30.25 -59.08 -63.24
N GLY A 1199 -29.65 -60.16 -63.73
CA GLY A 1199 -29.54 -60.46 -65.16
C GLY A 1199 -30.88 -60.83 -65.79
N LEU A 1200 -31.70 -61.64 -65.10
CA LEU A 1200 -33.06 -61.96 -65.55
C LEU A 1200 -33.98 -60.74 -65.51
N LYS A 1201 -33.87 -59.88 -64.48
CA LYS A 1201 -34.57 -58.59 -64.42
C LYS A 1201 -34.21 -57.69 -65.59
N GLY A 1202 -32.91 -57.52 -65.83
CA GLY A 1202 -32.40 -56.75 -66.97
C GLY A 1202 -32.86 -57.34 -68.31
N TRP A 1203 -32.87 -58.67 -68.44
CA TRP A 1203 -33.33 -59.36 -69.65
C TRP A 1203 -34.81 -59.14 -69.91
N TYR A 1204 -35.65 -59.26 -68.87
CA TYR A 1204 -37.09 -59.04 -68.98
C TYR A 1204 -37.42 -57.58 -69.34
N THR A 1205 -36.78 -56.61 -68.67
CA THR A 1205 -37.01 -55.17 -68.90
C THR A 1205 -36.54 -54.70 -70.27
N ARG A 1206 -35.34 -55.12 -70.68
CA ARG A 1206 -34.78 -54.72 -71.96
C ARG A 1206 -35.67 -55.17 -73.10
N LYS A 1207 -36.18 -56.41 -73.03
CA LYS A 1207 -37.06 -56.97 -74.05
C LYS A 1207 -38.47 -56.40 -74.07
N ARG A 1208 -38.93 -55.84 -72.95
CA ARG A 1208 -40.20 -55.12 -72.89
C ARG A 1208 -40.12 -53.72 -73.49
N ASN A 1209 -38.96 -53.07 -73.36
CA ASN A 1209 -38.73 -51.71 -73.87
C ASN A 1209 -38.25 -51.66 -75.34
N GLU A 1210 -37.88 -52.82 -75.91
CA GLU A 1210 -37.62 -53.03 -77.34
C GLU A 1210 -38.94 -53.29 -78.07
#